data_AF-A0A496R0B9-F1
#
_entry.id   AF-A0A496R0B9-F1
#
_cell.length_a   1.000
_cell.length_b   1.000
_cell.length_c   1.000
_cell.angle_alpha   90.00
_cell.angle_beta   90.00
_cell.angle_gamma   90.00
#
_symmetry.space_group_name_H-M   'P 1'
#
loop_
_entity.id
_entity.type
_entity.pdbx_description
1 polymer ?
#
loop_
_entity_poly.entity_id
_entity_poly.type
_entity_poly.pdbx_seq_one_letter_code
_entity_poly.pdbx_strand_id
1 'polypeptide(L)'
;MSDSIVPESRIFRIGRECYVVYLGKERDDFRPFLRIGNARDIPDEVHEVLSTTVVTDDHVGNPLVEILLAPKFQGRYLGDTGVVATIRRFFKSFDLSTDDVTDYRKVKDGERRHMVWFYSSGNIHLRYDERVIFDLDKREKEDRHFVRLFEEAKSEFLRNPLRYIRQDFSGQGVVLADGNVFWYEAGELLSFAAHPGFVARLMGDGVDPDFITASAYNLSSDQMDSRDAAVFIGFVKRVRQRKKQLRVISSQPELLRKLKLLFPERGDSPATLDVTDVSGKRKATFRDSIVSRKDDKWRLHRAGLPEMAFGSELENGISIDFVNGRISFNSESVQAVFVPPAGFPIDFIGHEAPENQMMDKYVAYTFTNIKDHLSDSEVQAVTALERYMKMLRDDISAKKTSVSPLLKQIGGNGRDALRHCRPNQGGPSWFIFSNVAAILGILIKRIGAEHGLYKSVDQMSSALDALMEKMSSPDPVLPFWGDLFLGEEPCLLWRASKRGFVPADIVSARDTNQNIIDITNLDESPWKEDRERLLRLIISLGQGGQGPLTDEQLAILSQPEKNTEKAEEKDQKKTESTEQRKLRTPEISAGSVSPGESRTDKNSAAGKSGSRRRIWPWILLLLLLFFGGALFWDLSGNAPWGSVLSSKSDRAVAADTENQSGNTGVESNGSVNSDTSAAVNSESGSSKTGVAVTGGNETGKNTAGNTETDGAGNQDAVTPGETGNQGVAVDSDVAPKSLDEVKAYLDVDGRVTITEVDIHLAANEIAVLNGYKDLDYRVFTGKDPNWIYPGRTLHMPGTGDYTIKRGDTIWFLAAREVRVDAEINMKLYDNSVSILDNELSDASKKKDAADNLRKIADVARAAALRIMAGNALSSRDL
;
A
#
# COMPACT_ATOMS: atom_id res chain seq x y z
N MET A 1 50.61 8.80 15.71
CA MET A 1 49.77 8.62 14.51
C MET A 1 48.65 7.69 14.93
N SER A 2 47.52 8.25 15.38
CA SER A 2 46.30 7.48 15.63
C SER A 2 45.48 7.60 14.35
N ASP A 3 45.59 6.62 13.46
CA ASP A 3 44.69 6.54 12.31
C ASP A 3 43.27 6.59 12.85
N SER A 4 42.54 7.63 12.46
CA SER A 4 41.23 7.93 13.01
C SER A 4 40.29 6.78 12.67
N ILE A 5 39.81 6.05 13.68
CA ILE A 5 38.72 5.08 13.53
C ILE A 5 37.65 5.75 12.66
N VAL A 6 37.28 5.09 11.57
CA VAL A 6 36.26 5.58 10.67
C VAL A 6 34.98 5.74 11.50
N PRO A 7 34.37 6.94 11.56
CA PRO A 7 33.28 7.18 12.51
C PRO A 7 32.10 6.19 12.37
N GLU A 8 31.84 5.71 11.16
CA GLU A 8 30.79 4.76 10.81
C GLU A 8 31.03 3.36 11.37
N SER A 9 32.29 2.93 11.56
CA SER A 9 32.61 1.59 12.06
C SER A 9 32.40 1.43 13.58
N ARG A 10 31.98 2.52 14.25
CA ARG A 10 31.50 2.54 15.64
C ARG A 10 30.06 2.04 15.79
N ILE A 11 29.34 1.83 14.68
CA ILE A 11 27.97 1.31 14.67
C ILE A 11 28.02 -0.21 14.57
N PHE A 12 27.20 -0.86 15.39
CA PHE A 12 26.96 -2.30 15.38
C PHE A 12 25.48 -2.53 15.11
N ARG A 13 25.15 -3.14 13.97
CA ARG A 13 23.78 -3.52 13.64
C ARG A 13 23.51 -4.92 14.20
N ILE A 14 22.78 -4.96 15.32
CA ILE A 14 22.49 -6.23 16.03
C ILE A 14 21.10 -6.78 15.73
N GLY A 15 20.34 -6.11 14.86
CA GLY A 15 19.07 -6.59 14.31
C GLY A 15 18.60 -5.68 13.17
N ARG A 16 17.45 -6.02 12.57
CA ARG A 16 16.91 -5.25 11.43
C ARG A 16 16.71 -3.77 11.75
N GLU A 17 16.15 -3.50 12.92
CA GLU A 17 15.82 -2.16 13.44
C GLU A 17 16.48 -1.97 14.82
N CYS A 18 17.73 -2.40 14.99
CA CYS A 18 18.45 -2.30 16.26
C CYS A 18 19.94 -2.05 16.06
N TYR A 19 20.39 -0.93 16.63
CA TYR A 19 21.75 -0.44 16.52
C TYR A 19 22.34 -0.18 17.89
N VAL A 20 23.61 -0.54 18.06
CA VAL A 20 24.42 -0.13 19.20
C VAL A 20 25.59 0.68 18.69
N VAL A 21 25.87 1.81 19.32
CA VAL A 21 26.92 2.74 18.91
C VAL A 21 27.91 2.93 20.05
N TYR A 22 29.19 2.73 19.76
CA TYR A 22 30.28 2.96 20.71
C TYR A 22 30.74 4.43 20.71
N LEU A 23 30.51 5.10 21.83
CA LEU A 23 30.79 6.52 22.07
C LEU A 23 32.06 6.77 22.90
N GLY A 24 32.76 5.70 23.30
CA GLY A 24 33.98 5.81 24.11
C GLY A 24 35.19 6.31 23.32
N LYS A 25 36.09 6.94 24.08
CA LYS A 25 37.44 7.37 23.75
C LYS A 25 38.49 6.51 24.46
N GLU A 26 38.25 6.19 25.73
CA GLU A 26 39.21 5.53 26.62
C GLU A 26 38.63 4.21 27.13
N ARG A 27 39.51 3.33 27.60
CA ARG A 27 39.10 1.98 28.04
C ARG A 27 38.28 1.98 29.32
N ASP A 28 38.42 3.03 30.12
CA ASP A 28 37.73 3.23 31.40
C ASP A 28 36.49 4.13 31.30
N ASP A 29 36.06 4.49 30.08
CA ASP A 29 34.79 5.21 29.89
C ASP A 29 33.63 4.38 30.43
N PHE A 30 32.86 4.98 31.35
CA PHE A 30 31.73 4.30 31.99
C PHE A 30 30.56 4.14 31.02
N ARG A 31 30.13 2.89 30.78
CA ARG A 31 29.00 2.52 29.90
C ARG A 31 28.99 3.28 28.56
N PRO A 32 30.02 3.10 27.73
CA PRO A 32 30.28 3.96 26.57
C PRO A 32 29.36 3.66 25.37
N PHE A 33 28.25 2.94 25.56
CA PHE A 33 27.39 2.49 24.48
C PHE A 33 26.02 3.17 24.53
N LEU A 34 25.53 3.52 23.35
CA LEU A 34 24.19 4.03 23.09
C LEU A 34 23.44 3.05 22.20
N ARG A 35 22.14 2.83 22.45
CA ARG A 35 21.28 1.98 21.62
C ARG A 35 20.21 2.79 20.90
N ILE A 36 19.91 2.44 19.65
CA ILE A 36 18.76 2.94 18.87
C ILE A 36 17.94 1.73 18.45
N GLY A 37 16.68 1.69 18.88
CA GLY A 37 15.77 0.57 18.67
C GLY A 37 16.04 -0.65 19.55
N ASN A 38 15.46 -1.80 19.20
CA ASN A 38 15.61 -3.03 19.97
C ASN A 38 15.45 -4.30 19.10
N ALA A 39 15.91 -5.41 19.65
CA ALA A 39 15.78 -6.75 19.09
C ALA A 39 15.48 -7.73 20.24
N ARG A 40 14.94 -8.90 19.90
CA ARG A 40 14.53 -9.91 20.88
C ARG A 40 15.73 -10.61 21.54
N ASP A 41 16.80 -10.78 20.78
CA ASP A 41 17.96 -11.62 21.07
C ASP A 41 19.24 -10.79 21.29
N ILE A 42 19.08 -9.63 21.94
CA ILE A 42 20.21 -8.85 22.44
C ILE A 42 20.78 -9.57 23.68
N PRO A 43 22.08 -9.88 23.71
CA PRO A 43 22.71 -10.51 24.86
C PRO A 43 22.68 -9.62 26.11
N ASP A 44 22.57 -10.22 27.30
CA ASP A 44 22.53 -9.49 28.57
C ASP A 44 23.82 -8.66 28.78
N GLU A 45 24.97 -9.16 28.31
CA GLU A 45 26.26 -8.47 28.38
C GLU A 45 26.24 -7.15 27.60
N VAL A 46 25.46 -7.07 26.51
CA VAL A 46 25.25 -5.82 25.77
C VAL A 46 24.39 -4.87 26.60
N HIS A 47 23.32 -5.37 27.21
CA HIS A 47 22.43 -4.53 28.02
C HIS A 47 23.12 -3.90 29.23
N GLU A 48 24.02 -4.62 29.89
CA GLU A 48 24.75 -4.13 31.07
C GLU A 48 25.67 -2.94 30.79
N VAL A 49 26.16 -2.81 29.56
CA VAL A 49 27.08 -1.75 29.15
C VAL A 49 26.40 -0.55 28.49
N LEU A 50 25.09 -0.61 28.24
CA LEU A 50 24.32 0.50 27.67
C LEU A 50 24.14 1.62 28.71
N SER A 51 24.50 2.85 28.34
CA SER A 51 24.15 4.03 29.15
C SER A 51 22.81 4.64 28.74
N THR A 52 22.55 4.71 27.42
CA THR A 52 21.42 5.45 26.87
C THR A 52 20.72 4.67 25.77
N THR A 53 19.39 4.62 25.83
CA THR A 53 18.51 4.20 24.73
C THR A 53 17.87 5.42 24.10
N VAL A 54 18.09 5.63 22.81
CA VAL A 54 17.42 6.67 22.04
C VAL A 54 16.06 6.16 21.58
N VAL A 55 15.01 6.89 21.92
CA VAL A 55 13.66 6.61 21.46
C VAL A 55 13.33 7.53 20.28
N THR A 56 12.86 6.92 19.20
CA THR A 56 12.59 7.59 17.94
C THR A 56 11.09 7.79 17.74
N ASP A 57 10.74 8.69 16.83
CA ASP A 57 9.34 9.00 16.55
C ASP A 57 8.57 7.81 15.95
N ASP A 58 9.24 6.99 15.13
CA ASP A 58 8.71 5.79 14.49
C ASP A 58 8.90 4.49 15.30
N HIS A 59 9.36 4.61 16.54
CA HIS A 59 9.54 3.49 17.47
C HIS A 59 10.34 2.34 16.85
N VAL A 60 11.51 2.66 16.28
CA VAL A 60 12.46 1.71 15.64
C VAL A 60 12.60 0.45 16.52
N GLY A 61 12.39 -0.74 15.95
CA GLY A 61 12.28 -2.00 16.70
C GLY A 61 10.85 -2.33 17.15
N ASN A 62 10.72 -3.16 18.19
CA ASN A 62 9.43 -3.55 18.79
C ASN A 62 9.27 -2.93 20.20
N PRO A 63 8.39 -1.93 20.39
CA PRO A 63 8.24 -1.28 21.69
C PRO A 63 7.70 -2.21 22.79
N LEU A 64 7.07 -3.35 22.46
CA LEU A 64 6.63 -4.34 23.44
C LEU A 64 7.80 -5.09 24.08
N VAL A 65 8.87 -5.35 23.31
CA VAL A 65 10.10 -5.94 23.84
C VAL A 65 10.76 -5.00 24.85
N GLU A 66 10.65 -3.68 24.64
CA GLU A 66 11.22 -2.69 25.55
C GLU A 66 10.59 -2.74 26.95
N ILE A 67 9.29 -3.04 27.04
CA ILE A 67 8.59 -3.22 28.33
C ILE A 67 9.15 -4.40 29.12
N LEU A 68 9.66 -5.43 28.44
CA LEU A 68 10.29 -6.60 29.09
C LEU A 68 11.74 -6.31 29.54
N LEU A 69 12.41 -5.36 28.87
CA LEU A 69 13.80 -5.01 29.12
C LEU A 69 13.95 -3.92 30.20
N ALA A 70 13.08 -2.91 30.21
CA ALA A 70 13.16 -1.77 31.11
C ALA A 70 13.20 -2.14 32.62
N PRO A 71 12.46 -3.16 33.12
CA PRO A 71 12.58 -3.59 34.52
C PRO A 71 13.90 -4.27 34.86
N LYS A 72 14.54 -4.91 33.86
CA LYS A 72 15.74 -5.74 34.05
C LYS A 72 17.01 -4.91 34.02
N PHE A 73 17.04 -3.88 33.18
CA PHE A 73 18.25 -3.11 32.90
C PHE A 73 18.03 -1.63 33.18
N GLN A 74 18.80 -1.08 34.12
CA GLN A 74 18.79 0.35 34.41
C GLN A 74 19.54 1.11 33.31
N GLY A 75 18.83 2.02 32.64
CA GLY A 75 19.39 2.83 31.56
C GLY A 75 18.58 4.11 31.33
N ARG A 76 19.24 5.11 30.76
CA ARG A 76 18.62 6.39 30.43
C ARG A 76 17.89 6.31 29.11
N TYR A 77 16.68 6.87 29.02
CA TYR A 77 15.98 7.03 27.74
C TYR A 77 16.11 8.48 27.27
N LEU A 78 16.42 8.68 25.99
CA LEU A 78 16.61 10.00 25.38
C LEU A 78 15.74 10.13 24.12
N GLY A 79 15.01 11.23 23.98
CA GLY A 79 14.18 11.47 22.80
C GLY A 79 13.80 12.94 22.62
N ASP A 80 13.11 13.23 21.51
CA ASP A 80 12.43 14.51 21.30
C ASP A 80 11.34 14.75 22.37
N THR A 81 11.01 16.02 22.64
CA THR A 81 10.00 16.41 23.62
C THR A 81 8.67 15.65 23.45
N GLY A 82 8.16 15.55 22.21
CA GLY A 82 6.89 14.87 21.94
C GLY A 82 6.98 13.35 22.13
N VAL A 83 8.08 12.76 21.68
CA VAL A 83 8.37 11.33 21.81
C VAL A 83 8.53 10.93 23.28
N VAL A 84 9.27 11.72 24.05
CA VAL A 84 9.47 11.51 25.50
C VAL A 84 8.16 11.59 26.27
N ALA A 85 7.30 12.57 25.97
CA ALA A 85 5.99 12.65 26.62
C ALA A 85 5.13 11.40 26.32
N THR A 86 5.23 10.88 25.11
CA THR A 86 4.53 9.67 24.65
C THR A 86 5.06 8.43 25.37
N ILE A 87 6.38 8.22 25.39
CA ILE A 87 7.01 7.09 26.07
C ILE A 87 6.79 7.13 27.58
N ARG A 88 6.86 8.29 28.24
CA ARG A 88 6.57 8.38 29.67
C ARG A 88 5.15 7.93 29.99
N ARG A 89 4.16 8.33 29.18
CA ARG A 89 2.77 7.87 29.37
C ARG A 89 2.66 6.36 29.17
N PHE A 90 3.32 5.84 28.14
CA PHE A 90 3.36 4.40 27.86
C PHE A 90 4.00 3.61 29.03
N PHE A 91 5.20 3.99 29.48
CA PHE A 91 5.90 3.32 30.60
C PHE A 91 5.11 3.38 31.91
N LYS A 92 4.54 4.55 32.24
CA LYS A 92 3.65 4.69 33.41
C LYS A 92 2.46 3.75 33.36
N SER A 93 1.93 3.45 32.18
CA SER A 93 0.82 2.50 32.05
C SER A 93 1.20 1.05 32.40
N PHE A 94 2.50 0.73 32.50
CA PHE A 94 3.04 -0.55 32.95
C PHE A 94 3.71 -0.45 34.33
N ASP A 95 3.48 0.64 35.07
CA ASP A 95 4.10 0.90 36.37
C ASP A 95 5.65 0.90 36.32
N LEU A 96 6.22 1.27 35.17
CA LEU A 96 7.66 1.40 34.98
C LEU A 96 8.15 2.79 35.40
N SER A 97 9.39 2.85 35.91
CA SER A 97 10.04 4.12 36.23
C SER A 97 10.18 5.01 35.00
N THR A 98 9.94 6.31 35.17
CA THR A 98 10.11 7.32 34.11
C THR A 98 11.16 8.38 34.42
N ASP A 99 11.84 8.25 35.56
CA ASP A 99 12.79 9.25 36.06
C ASP A 99 13.98 9.40 35.11
N ASP A 100 14.38 8.28 34.50
CA ASP A 100 15.48 8.21 33.54
C ASP A 100 15.06 8.54 32.09
N VAL A 101 13.79 8.86 31.83
CA VAL A 101 13.32 9.29 30.51
C VAL A 101 13.54 10.80 30.38
N THR A 102 14.47 11.21 29.52
CA THR A 102 14.93 12.60 29.40
C THR A 102 14.63 13.20 28.02
N ASP A 103 14.16 14.44 28.03
CA ASP A 103 14.04 15.29 26.83
C ASP A 103 15.44 15.78 26.41
N TYR A 104 15.78 15.65 25.14
CA TYR A 104 17.06 16.09 24.59
C TYR A 104 17.39 17.56 24.91
N ARG A 105 16.39 18.46 24.97
CA ARG A 105 16.60 19.90 25.29
C ARG A 105 17.06 20.14 26.73
N LYS A 106 16.82 19.18 27.62
CA LYS A 106 17.25 19.25 29.03
C LYS A 106 18.67 18.72 29.23
N VAL A 107 19.27 18.16 28.19
CA VAL A 107 20.65 17.69 28.22
C VAL A 107 21.54 18.91 28.00
N LYS A 108 22.34 19.27 29.00
CA LYS A 108 23.28 20.39 28.87
C LYS A 108 24.29 20.07 27.75
N ASP A 109 24.36 20.95 26.76
CA ASP A 109 25.35 20.99 25.67
C ASP A 109 26.76 21.32 26.20
N GLY A 110 27.28 20.57 27.17
CA GLY A 110 28.68 20.72 27.61
C GLY A 110 29.67 20.48 26.46
N GLU A 111 30.97 20.41 26.76
CA GLU A 111 32.02 19.94 25.83
C GLU A 111 31.82 18.45 25.47
N ARG A 112 30.67 18.09 24.92
CA ARG A 112 30.26 16.73 24.65
C ARG A 112 30.71 16.39 23.24
N ARG A 113 31.69 15.50 23.19
CA ARG A 113 32.23 14.90 21.98
C ARG A 113 31.21 14.16 21.12
N HIS A 114 30.01 13.91 21.62
CA HIS A 114 28.95 13.29 20.86
C HIS A 114 27.61 13.96 21.16
N MET A 115 26.77 14.11 20.14
CA MET A 115 25.46 14.75 20.24
C MET A 115 24.44 14.01 19.41
N VAL A 116 23.21 13.91 19.93
CA VAL A 116 22.06 13.38 19.19
C VAL A 116 21.18 14.56 18.79
N TRP A 117 20.97 14.74 17.49
CA TRP A 117 20.10 15.78 16.93
C TRP A 117 18.80 15.15 16.49
N PHE A 118 17.69 15.71 16.96
CA PHE A 118 16.33 15.30 16.62
C PHE A 118 15.74 16.31 15.63
N TYR A 119 15.28 15.84 14.48
CA TYR A 119 14.64 16.68 13.46
C TYR A 119 13.13 16.56 13.53
N SER A 120 12.43 17.60 13.09
CA SER A 120 10.97 17.61 13.00
C SER A 120 10.42 16.56 12.02
N SER A 121 11.24 16.04 11.10
CA SER A 121 10.88 14.95 10.21
C SER A 121 10.77 13.59 10.91
N GLY A 122 11.25 13.47 12.15
CA GLY A 122 11.42 12.19 12.84
C GLY A 122 12.83 11.60 12.71
N ASN A 123 13.64 12.12 11.78
CA ASN A 123 15.03 11.68 11.61
C ASN A 123 15.88 12.06 12.84
N ILE A 124 16.92 11.27 13.07
CA ILE A 124 17.90 11.46 14.12
C ILE A 124 19.30 11.36 13.53
N HIS A 125 20.12 12.37 13.80
CA HIS A 125 21.56 12.31 13.52
C HIS A 125 22.34 12.13 14.81
N LEU A 126 23.22 11.14 14.86
CA LEU A 126 24.24 11.05 15.90
C LEU A 126 25.53 11.63 15.34
N ARG A 127 26.06 12.63 16.03
CA ARG A 127 27.37 13.20 15.75
C ARG A 127 28.40 12.73 16.76
N TYR A 128 29.60 12.49 16.28
CA TYR A 128 30.79 12.27 17.08
C TYR A 128 31.88 13.23 16.57
N ASP A 129 32.43 14.04 17.47
CA ASP A 129 33.08 15.31 17.17
C ASP A 129 32.19 16.14 16.21
N GLU A 130 32.71 16.57 15.07
CA GLU A 130 31.97 17.35 14.06
C GLU A 130 31.37 16.49 12.92
N ARG A 131 31.45 15.16 13.02
CA ARG A 131 31.03 14.25 11.95
C ARG A 131 29.74 13.54 12.33
N VAL A 132 28.81 13.43 11.37
CA VAL A 132 27.63 12.58 11.50
C VAL A 132 28.07 11.14 11.32
N ILE A 133 27.84 10.32 12.33
CA ILE A 133 28.20 8.90 12.32
C ILE A 133 26.99 8.01 12.06
N PHE A 134 25.80 8.47 12.47
CA PHE A 134 24.53 7.76 12.27
C PHE A 134 23.48 8.74 11.75
N ASP A 135 22.69 8.30 10.77
CA ASP A 135 21.54 8.99 10.19
C ASP A 135 20.42 7.95 10.06
N LEU A 136 19.30 8.17 10.77
CA LEU A 136 18.23 7.19 10.84
C LEU A 136 17.56 7.00 9.48
N ASP A 137 17.23 8.06 8.75
CA ASP A 137 16.57 7.96 7.43
C ASP A 137 17.46 7.21 6.43
N LYS A 138 18.77 7.44 6.49
CA LYS A 138 19.74 6.70 5.66
C LYS A 138 19.72 5.22 6.01
N ARG A 139 19.80 4.88 7.30
CA ARG A 139 19.81 3.50 7.78
C ARG A 139 18.47 2.79 7.52
N GLU A 140 17.34 3.46 7.67
CA GLU A 140 16.02 2.90 7.34
C GLU A 140 15.94 2.36 5.90
N LYS A 141 16.57 3.07 4.97
CA LYS A 141 16.66 2.70 3.56
C LYS A 141 17.68 1.58 3.32
N GLU A 142 18.92 1.79 3.74
CA GLU A 142 20.03 0.85 3.49
C GLU A 142 19.81 -0.50 4.20
N ASP A 143 19.33 -0.45 5.44
CA ASP A 143 19.09 -1.63 6.25
C ASP A 143 17.71 -2.26 6.03
N ARG A 144 16.88 -1.64 5.18
CA ARG A 144 15.53 -2.10 4.81
C ARG A 144 14.69 -2.38 6.05
N HIS A 145 14.43 -1.33 6.84
CA HIS A 145 13.48 -1.39 7.97
C HIS A 145 12.13 -1.92 7.49
N PHE A 146 11.28 -2.39 8.42
CA PHE A 146 10.03 -3.08 8.08
C PHE A 146 9.18 -2.29 7.08
N VAL A 147 9.02 -1.00 7.33
CA VAL A 147 8.21 -0.10 6.50
C VAL A 147 8.81 0.04 5.10
N ARG A 148 10.14 0.17 5.01
CA ARG A 148 10.85 0.26 3.72
C ARG A 148 10.73 -1.04 2.92
N LEU A 149 10.93 -2.18 3.56
CA LEU A 149 10.78 -3.49 2.94
C LEU A 149 9.35 -3.70 2.43
N PHE A 150 8.35 -3.27 3.19
CA PHE A 150 6.96 -3.27 2.76
C PHE A 150 6.76 -2.40 1.51
N GLU A 151 7.31 -1.20 1.47
CA GLU A 151 7.21 -0.31 0.29
C GLU A 151 7.84 -0.90 -0.96
N GLU A 152 9.01 -1.53 -0.83
CA GLU A 152 9.69 -2.17 -1.97
C GLU A 152 8.90 -3.37 -2.47
N ALA A 153 8.42 -4.23 -1.57
CA ALA A 153 7.53 -5.34 -1.92
C ALA A 153 6.23 -4.83 -2.56
N LYS A 154 5.68 -3.73 -2.04
CA LYS A 154 4.48 -3.08 -2.59
C LYS A 154 4.71 -2.54 -3.99
N SER A 155 5.87 -1.96 -4.25
CA SER A 155 6.25 -1.46 -5.58
C SER A 155 6.30 -2.60 -6.59
N GLU A 156 6.90 -3.74 -6.23
CA GLU A 156 6.87 -4.93 -7.08
C GLU A 156 5.43 -5.45 -7.25
N PHE A 157 4.66 -5.59 -6.17
CA PHE A 157 3.26 -6.02 -6.23
C PHE A 157 2.41 -5.22 -7.22
N LEU A 158 2.61 -3.90 -7.30
CA LEU A 158 1.86 -3.04 -8.23
C LEU A 158 2.18 -3.34 -9.71
N ARG A 159 3.32 -3.98 -10.01
CA ARG A 159 3.67 -4.46 -11.35
C ARG A 159 2.96 -5.76 -11.73
N ASN A 160 2.41 -6.51 -10.76
CA ASN A 160 1.67 -7.74 -11.05
C ASN A 160 0.40 -7.42 -11.86
N PRO A 161 0.27 -7.88 -13.12
CA PRO A 161 -0.89 -7.61 -13.96
C PRO A 161 -2.14 -8.38 -13.53
N LEU A 162 -1.98 -9.45 -12.74
CA LEU A 162 -3.04 -10.36 -12.29
C LEU A 162 -3.54 -10.08 -10.87
N ARG A 163 -2.95 -9.11 -10.16
CA ARG A 163 -3.37 -8.71 -8.80
C ARG A 163 -4.87 -8.34 -8.72
N TYR A 164 -5.49 -8.62 -7.60
CA TYR A 164 -6.85 -8.17 -7.28
C TYR A 164 -6.84 -6.67 -6.94
N ILE A 165 -7.89 -5.97 -7.37
CA ILE A 165 -8.13 -4.57 -7.01
C ILE A 165 -9.19 -4.48 -5.92
N ARG A 166 -9.29 -3.32 -5.27
CA ARG A 166 -10.18 -3.12 -4.13
C ARG A 166 -11.65 -3.42 -4.46
N GLN A 167 -12.07 -3.11 -5.70
CA GLN A 167 -13.42 -3.34 -6.20
C GLN A 167 -13.78 -4.82 -6.30
N ASP A 168 -12.80 -5.71 -6.50
CA ASP A 168 -13.02 -7.15 -6.58
C ASP A 168 -13.55 -7.69 -5.24
N PHE A 169 -13.14 -7.07 -4.13
CA PHE A 169 -13.57 -7.40 -2.76
C PHE A 169 -14.88 -6.71 -2.33
N SER A 170 -15.69 -6.21 -3.28
CA SER A 170 -16.98 -5.58 -2.99
C SER A 170 -18.02 -6.56 -2.44
N GLY A 171 -17.85 -7.86 -2.71
CA GLY A 171 -18.64 -8.96 -2.17
C GLY A 171 -18.36 -9.22 -0.69
N GLN A 172 -18.61 -10.46 -0.26
CA GLN A 172 -18.44 -10.87 1.13
C GLN A 172 -17.96 -12.31 1.19
N GLY A 173 -16.87 -12.55 1.90
CA GLY A 173 -16.22 -13.83 1.84
C GLY A 173 -14.89 -13.89 2.54
N VAL A 174 -14.08 -14.89 2.19
CA VAL A 174 -12.80 -15.14 2.84
C VAL A 174 -11.64 -15.28 1.85
N VAL A 175 -10.45 -14.92 2.31
CA VAL A 175 -9.16 -15.31 1.71
C VAL A 175 -8.41 -16.14 2.74
N LEU A 176 -7.99 -17.34 2.36
CA LEU A 176 -7.15 -18.23 3.19
C LEU A 176 -5.71 -18.19 2.66
N ALA A 177 -4.75 -17.78 3.47
CA ALA A 177 -3.35 -17.61 3.04
C ALA A 177 -2.37 -18.13 4.10
N ASP A 178 -1.89 -19.36 3.93
CA ASP A 178 -0.87 -20.03 4.76
C ASP A 178 -1.06 -19.82 6.27
N GLY A 179 -2.15 -20.35 6.84
CA GLY A 179 -2.44 -20.19 8.27
C GLY A 179 -3.02 -18.83 8.63
N ASN A 180 -3.22 -17.91 7.67
CA ASN A 180 -3.92 -16.65 7.87
C ASN A 180 -5.31 -16.71 7.23
N VAL A 181 -6.25 -15.97 7.79
CA VAL A 181 -7.58 -15.81 7.23
C VAL A 181 -8.04 -14.36 7.33
N PHE A 182 -8.61 -13.91 6.23
CA PHE A 182 -9.12 -12.56 6.06
C PHE A 182 -10.58 -12.65 5.63
N TRP A 183 -11.47 -12.05 6.41
CA TRP A 183 -12.84 -11.78 5.98
C TRP A 183 -12.83 -10.49 5.17
N TYR A 184 -13.40 -10.49 3.98
CA TYR A 184 -13.57 -9.26 3.21
C TYR A 184 -15.03 -8.89 3.07
N GLU A 185 -15.28 -7.58 3.08
CA GLU A 185 -16.61 -7.01 2.87
C GLU A 185 -16.48 -5.56 2.37
N ALA A 186 -17.22 -5.20 1.32
CA ALA A 186 -17.28 -3.83 0.80
C ALA A 186 -15.89 -3.21 0.48
N GLY A 187 -14.98 -4.01 -0.06
CA GLY A 187 -13.63 -3.59 -0.44
C GLY A 187 -12.66 -3.44 0.72
N GLU A 188 -12.96 -3.98 1.89
CA GLU A 188 -12.10 -3.96 3.08
C GLU A 188 -11.91 -5.33 3.67
N LEU A 189 -10.76 -5.53 4.33
CA LEU A 189 -10.39 -6.80 4.96
C LEU A 189 -10.34 -6.66 6.49
N LEU A 190 -10.88 -7.67 7.16
CA LEU A 190 -10.73 -7.98 8.58
C LEU A 190 -9.83 -9.23 8.71
N SER A 191 -8.66 -9.06 9.31
CA SER A 191 -7.74 -10.17 9.63
C SER A 191 -8.15 -10.85 10.95
N PHE A 192 -8.26 -12.19 10.98
CA PHE A 192 -8.39 -12.95 12.25
C PHE A 192 -7.10 -13.62 12.70
N ALA A 193 -6.11 -13.70 11.81
CA ALA A 193 -4.77 -14.19 12.09
C ALA A 193 -3.76 -13.34 11.30
N ALA A 194 -2.65 -12.98 11.97
CA ALA A 194 -1.57 -12.19 11.39
C ALA A 194 -0.22 -12.82 11.80
N HIS A 195 0.06 -13.98 11.22
CA HIS A 195 1.30 -14.72 11.43
C HIS A 195 2.45 -14.16 10.58
N PRO A 196 3.71 -14.50 10.88
CA PRO A 196 4.87 -13.98 10.17
C PRO A 196 4.81 -14.31 8.68
N GLY A 197 5.13 -13.31 7.85
CA GLY A 197 5.11 -13.45 6.40
C GLY A 197 3.75 -13.18 5.74
N PHE A 198 2.67 -12.93 6.50
CA PHE A 198 1.33 -12.74 5.90
C PHE A 198 1.29 -11.61 4.85
N VAL A 199 2.08 -10.54 5.02
CA VAL A 199 2.19 -9.43 4.05
C VAL A 199 2.73 -9.91 2.72
N ALA A 200 3.90 -10.57 2.74
CA ALA A 200 4.54 -11.10 1.55
C ALA A 200 3.64 -12.13 0.87
N ARG A 201 2.98 -12.96 1.69
CA ARG A 201 2.07 -13.99 1.22
C ARG A 201 0.84 -13.41 0.54
N LEU A 202 0.14 -12.46 1.16
CA LEU A 202 -1.01 -11.78 0.54
C LEU A 202 -0.62 -11.12 -0.78
N MET A 203 0.49 -10.39 -0.82
CA MET A 203 0.97 -9.77 -2.06
C MET A 203 1.29 -10.81 -3.14
N GLY A 204 1.89 -11.95 -2.74
CA GLY A 204 2.15 -13.08 -3.62
C GLY A 204 0.88 -13.76 -4.15
N ASP A 205 -0.16 -13.82 -3.32
CA ASP A 205 -1.51 -14.28 -3.68
C ASP A 205 -2.31 -13.20 -4.46
N GLY A 206 -1.68 -12.07 -4.81
CA GLY A 206 -2.31 -11.00 -5.58
C GLY A 206 -3.23 -10.07 -4.77
N VAL A 207 -3.26 -10.19 -3.45
CA VAL A 207 -4.09 -9.38 -2.54
C VAL A 207 -3.27 -8.27 -1.90
N ASP A 208 -3.81 -7.05 -1.90
CA ASP A 208 -3.16 -5.89 -1.28
C ASP A 208 -3.33 -5.89 0.26
N PRO A 209 -2.25 -6.00 1.06
CA PRO A 209 -2.36 -5.94 2.52
C PRO A 209 -2.85 -4.58 3.03
N ASP A 210 -2.73 -3.50 2.24
CA ASP A 210 -3.24 -2.17 2.59
C ASP A 210 -4.79 -2.11 2.55
N PHE A 211 -5.48 -3.18 2.14
CA PHE A 211 -6.94 -3.32 2.26
C PHE A 211 -7.41 -3.74 3.66
N ILE A 212 -6.50 -4.17 4.53
CA ILE A 212 -6.81 -4.52 5.92
C ILE A 212 -7.08 -3.23 6.70
N THR A 213 -8.34 -3.05 7.12
CA THR A 213 -8.77 -1.90 7.92
C THR A 213 -9.11 -2.30 9.37
N ALA A 214 -9.28 -3.60 9.61
CA ALA A 214 -9.51 -4.15 10.93
C ALA A 214 -8.74 -5.44 11.19
N SER A 215 -8.43 -5.71 12.45
CA SER A 215 -7.81 -6.96 12.90
C SER A 215 -8.47 -7.45 14.19
N ALA A 216 -8.94 -8.70 14.19
CA ALA A 216 -9.41 -9.42 15.36
C ALA A 216 -8.21 -10.10 16.04
N TYR A 217 -7.53 -9.36 16.92
CA TYR A 217 -6.26 -9.78 17.51
C TYR A 217 -6.30 -9.70 19.03
N ASN A 218 -5.89 -10.80 19.68
CA ASN A 218 -5.62 -10.83 21.11
C ASN A 218 -4.12 -10.79 21.30
N LEU A 219 -3.64 -9.75 21.99
CA LEU A 219 -2.26 -9.65 22.41
C LEU A 219 -2.20 -9.80 23.92
N SER A 220 -1.71 -10.95 24.37
CA SER A 220 -1.50 -11.26 25.78
C SER A 220 -0.09 -10.85 26.24
N SER A 221 0.10 -10.74 27.56
CA SER A 221 1.38 -10.30 28.13
C SER A 221 2.53 -11.30 27.88
N ASP A 222 2.23 -12.59 27.81
CA ASP A 222 3.19 -13.66 27.50
C ASP A 222 3.58 -13.72 26.02
N GLN A 223 2.87 -12.99 25.15
CA GLN A 223 3.14 -12.93 23.71
C GLN A 223 3.87 -11.65 23.27
N MET A 224 4.26 -10.76 24.19
CA MET A 224 4.90 -9.48 23.86
C MET A 224 6.17 -9.61 23.02
N ASP A 225 6.96 -10.69 23.20
CA ASP A 225 8.19 -10.98 22.45
C ASP A 225 7.98 -11.99 21.30
N SER A 226 6.73 -12.38 21.04
CA SER A 226 6.41 -13.34 19.99
C SER A 226 6.65 -12.77 18.58
N ARG A 227 6.84 -13.65 17.60
CA ARG A 227 6.96 -13.24 16.20
C ARG A 227 5.67 -12.58 15.69
N ASP A 228 4.51 -13.06 16.15
CA ASP A 228 3.21 -12.50 15.81
C ASP A 228 3.08 -11.05 16.32
N ALA A 229 3.51 -10.78 17.55
CA ALA A 229 3.52 -9.42 18.10
C ALA A 229 4.44 -8.49 17.29
N ALA A 230 5.64 -8.96 16.91
CA ALA A 230 6.55 -8.17 16.07
C ALA A 230 5.94 -7.84 14.70
N VAL A 231 5.24 -8.80 14.09
CA VAL A 231 4.54 -8.64 12.80
C VAL A 231 3.37 -7.66 12.93
N PHE A 232 2.57 -7.78 13.98
CA PHE A 232 1.49 -6.86 14.30
C PHE A 232 2.01 -5.43 14.47
N ILE A 233 3.09 -5.23 15.25
CA ILE A 233 3.73 -3.91 15.42
C ILE A 233 4.20 -3.35 14.08
N GLY A 234 4.87 -4.16 13.25
CA GLY A 234 5.27 -3.72 11.91
C GLY A 234 4.07 -3.23 11.10
N PHE A 235 2.97 -3.98 11.13
CA PHE A 235 1.74 -3.59 10.45
C PHE A 235 1.14 -2.28 11.01
N VAL A 236 1.15 -2.06 12.32
CA VAL A 236 0.73 -0.78 12.93
C VAL A 236 1.60 0.38 12.45
N LYS A 237 2.93 0.20 12.38
CA LYS A 237 3.84 1.22 11.83
C LYS A 237 3.50 1.55 10.37
N ARG A 238 3.20 0.53 9.55
CA ARG A 238 2.76 0.74 8.16
C ARG A 238 1.46 1.55 8.07
N VAL A 239 0.46 1.22 8.89
CA VAL A 239 -0.80 1.97 8.92
C VAL A 239 -0.57 3.42 9.35
N ARG A 240 0.32 3.65 10.33
CA ARG A 240 0.71 5.00 10.77
C ARG A 240 1.34 5.81 9.64
N GLN A 241 2.29 5.23 8.92
CA GLN A 241 2.98 5.87 7.80
C GLN A 241 1.98 6.32 6.71
N ARG A 242 0.92 5.53 6.49
CA ARG A 242 -0.16 5.84 5.56
C ARG A 242 -1.19 6.84 6.11
N LYS A 243 -1.00 7.36 7.33
CA LYS A 243 -1.93 8.26 8.04
C LYS A 243 -3.34 7.69 8.13
N LYS A 244 -3.45 6.37 8.28
CA LYS A 244 -4.72 5.65 8.43
C LYS A 244 -4.92 5.21 9.87
N GLN A 245 -6.14 4.76 10.16
CA GLN A 245 -6.50 4.10 11.41
C GLN A 245 -6.73 2.61 11.17
N LEU A 246 -6.23 1.78 12.09
CA LEU A 246 -6.48 0.35 12.18
C LEU A 246 -7.40 0.09 13.37
N ARG A 247 -8.57 -0.51 13.10
CA ARG A 247 -9.45 -0.99 14.17
C ARG A 247 -8.97 -2.35 14.67
N VAL A 248 -8.69 -2.47 15.95
CA VAL A 248 -8.30 -3.73 16.59
C VAL A 248 -9.43 -4.21 17.48
N ILE A 249 -10.06 -5.31 17.09
CA ILE A 249 -11.13 -5.96 17.84
C ILE A 249 -10.47 -6.99 18.76
N SER A 250 -10.62 -6.84 20.07
CA SER A 250 -9.93 -7.69 21.04
C SER A 250 -10.80 -8.04 22.23
N SER A 251 -10.66 -9.27 22.70
CA SER A 251 -11.21 -9.70 24.00
C SER A 251 -10.22 -9.52 25.16
N GLN A 252 -8.97 -9.16 24.84
CA GLN A 252 -7.90 -8.83 25.79
C GLN A 252 -7.37 -7.42 25.48
N PRO A 253 -8.21 -6.37 25.61
CA PRO A 253 -7.90 -5.04 25.11
C PRO A 253 -6.83 -4.31 25.92
N GLU A 254 -6.49 -4.77 27.13
CA GLU A 254 -5.68 -4.01 28.08
C GLU A 254 -4.30 -3.63 27.53
N LEU A 255 -3.57 -4.59 26.97
CA LEU A 255 -2.26 -4.34 26.38
C LEU A 255 -2.36 -3.47 25.12
N LEU A 256 -3.37 -3.69 24.28
CA LEU A 256 -3.60 -2.90 23.07
C LEU A 256 -3.98 -1.45 23.38
N ARG A 257 -4.75 -1.19 24.44
CA ARG A 257 -5.08 0.16 24.93
C ARG A 257 -3.83 0.89 25.41
N LYS A 258 -2.91 0.19 26.09
CA LYS A 258 -1.60 0.76 26.46
C LYS A 258 -0.77 1.04 25.21
N LEU A 259 -0.72 0.12 24.24
CA LEU A 259 0.00 0.30 22.98
C LEU A 259 -0.50 1.50 22.17
N LYS A 260 -1.81 1.77 22.16
CA LYS A 260 -2.42 2.95 21.53
C LYS A 260 -1.75 4.27 21.97
N LEU A 261 -1.23 4.34 23.20
CA LEU A 261 -0.52 5.53 23.71
C LEU A 261 0.71 5.89 22.88
N LEU A 262 1.37 4.91 22.22
CA LEU A 262 2.53 5.14 21.37
C LEU A 262 2.18 5.69 19.98
N PHE A 263 0.93 5.55 19.56
CA PHE A 263 0.45 5.94 18.24
C PHE A 263 -0.71 6.95 18.34
N PRO A 264 -0.48 8.12 18.98
CA PRO A 264 -1.52 9.14 19.17
C PRO A 264 -1.88 9.83 17.85
N GLU A 265 -2.97 10.60 17.89
CA GLU A 265 -3.36 11.54 16.82
C GLU A 265 -2.23 12.53 16.49
N ARG A 266 -2.09 12.88 15.20
CA ARG A 266 -1.09 13.85 14.70
C ARG A 266 -1.75 14.84 13.75
N GLY A 267 -1.96 16.08 14.21
CA GLY A 267 -2.67 17.08 13.43
C GLY A 267 -4.06 16.56 13.05
N ASP A 268 -4.37 16.54 11.74
CA ASP A 268 -5.64 16.03 11.21
C ASP A 268 -5.68 14.50 11.05
N SER A 269 -4.58 13.79 11.34
CA SER A 269 -4.53 12.33 11.23
C SER A 269 -5.05 11.65 12.51
N PRO A 270 -6.00 10.71 12.39
CA PRO A 270 -6.55 10.00 13.55
C PRO A 270 -5.47 9.16 14.26
N ALA A 271 -5.75 8.75 15.49
CA ALA A 271 -4.92 7.77 16.18
C ALA A 271 -4.82 6.51 15.33
N THR A 272 -3.61 5.97 15.19
CA THR A 272 -3.38 4.79 14.33
C THR A 272 -4.14 3.58 14.84
N LEU A 273 -4.35 3.46 16.16
CA LEU A 273 -5.05 2.34 16.77
C LEU A 273 -6.41 2.76 17.34
N ASP A 274 -7.45 2.05 16.93
CA ASP A 274 -8.79 2.08 17.54
C ASP A 274 -9.10 0.71 18.16
N VAL A 275 -9.07 0.61 19.48
CA VAL A 275 -9.22 -0.68 20.18
C VAL A 275 -10.67 -0.87 20.62
N THR A 276 -11.34 -1.84 19.99
CA THR A 276 -12.71 -2.24 20.33
C THR A 276 -12.70 -3.47 21.24
N ASP A 277 -13.34 -3.34 22.40
CA ASP A 277 -13.41 -4.39 23.40
C ASP A 277 -14.64 -5.29 23.22
N VAL A 278 -14.38 -6.56 22.93
CA VAL A 278 -15.39 -7.61 22.79
C VAL A 278 -15.32 -8.66 23.91
N SER A 279 -14.72 -8.32 25.05
CA SER A 279 -14.74 -9.18 26.24
C SER A 279 -16.17 -9.39 26.76
N GLY A 280 -16.43 -10.58 27.32
CA GLY A 280 -17.75 -10.96 27.81
C GLY A 280 -18.80 -11.12 26.69
N LYS A 281 -19.94 -10.43 26.81
CA LYS A 281 -21.05 -10.49 25.83
C LYS A 281 -21.02 -9.34 24.81
N ARG A 282 -19.96 -8.52 24.80
CA ARG A 282 -19.82 -7.38 23.90
C ARG A 282 -19.60 -7.86 22.46
N LYS A 283 -20.05 -7.05 21.50
CA LYS A 283 -19.91 -7.30 20.06
C LYS A 283 -19.32 -6.06 19.39
N ALA A 284 -18.57 -6.26 18.33
CA ALA A 284 -18.03 -5.20 17.48
C ALA A 284 -18.67 -5.29 16.09
N THR A 285 -18.76 -4.16 15.40
CA THR A 285 -19.18 -4.14 14.00
C THR A 285 -17.96 -3.98 13.09
N PHE A 286 -17.95 -4.74 12.00
CA PHE A 286 -17.08 -4.57 10.86
C PHE A 286 -17.98 -4.49 9.64
N ARG A 287 -18.17 -3.27 9.11
CA ARG A 287 -19.21 -3.01 8.11
C ARG A 287 -20.57 -3.52 8.62
N ASP A 288 -21.24 -4.39 7.88
CA ASP A 288 -22.52 -4.94 8.30
C ASP A 288 -22.36 -6.32 8.99
N SER A 289 -21.13 -6.78 9.18
CA SER A 289 -20.81 -7.97 9.96
C SER A 289 -20.66 -7.64 11.45
N ILE A 290 -21.15 -8.53 12.29
CA ILE A 290 -21.03 -8.47 13.74
C ILE A 290 -19.97 -9.49 14.18
N VAL A 291 -18.88 -8.99 14.71
CA VAL A 291 -17.76 -9.78 15.24
C VAL A 291 -17.95 -9.94 16.75
N SER A 292 -17.80 -11.16 17.24
CA SER A 292 -17.86 -11.46 18.67
C SER A 292 -16.90 -12.58 19.03
N ARG A 293 -16.69 -12.79 20.33
CA ARG A 293 -15.91 -13.92 20.84
C ARG A 293 -16.77 -14.75 21.79
N LYS A 294 -16.79 -16.06 21.57
CA LYS A 294 -17.53 -17.02 22.41
C LYS A 294 -16.62 -18.21 22.68
N ASP A 295 -16.43 -18.58 23.94
CA ASP A 295 -15.56 -19.70 24.36
C ASP A 295 -14.15 -19.60 23.78
N ASP A 296 -13.58 -18.40 23.84
CA ASP A 296 -12.29 -18.03 23.26
C ASP A 296 -12.16 -18.12 21.73
N LYS A 297 -13.28 -18.35 21.04
CA LYS A 297 -13.33 -18.52 19.58
C LYS A 297 -13.96 -17.31 18.93
N TRP A 298 -13.38 -16.89 17.81
CA TRP A 298 -13.91 -15.81 17.00
C TRP A 298 -15.16 -16.26 16.24
N ARG A 299 -16.23 -15.48 16.37
CA ARG A 299 -17.50 -15.66 15.66
C ARG A 299 -17.80 -14.43 14.82
N LEU A 300 -18.35 -14.65 13.64
CA LEU A 300 -18.86 -13.58 12.78
C LEU A 300 -20.29 -13.91 12.37
N HIS A 301 -21.16 -12.91 12.50
CA HIS A 301 -22.54 -12.98 12.05
C HIS A 301 -22.80 -11.89 11.01
N ARG A 302 -23.33 -12.29 9.86
CA ARG A 302 -23.73 -11.39 8.76
C ARG A 302 -25.15 -11.77 8.35
N ALA A 303 -26.03 -10.77 8.24
CA ALA A 303 -27.40 -11.02 7.79
C ALA A 303 -27.41 -11.72 6.42
N GLY A 304 -28.21 -12.78 6.29
CA GLY A 304 -28.29 -13.59 5.06
C GLY A 304 -27.24 -14.69 4.94
N LEU A 305 -26.32 -14.83 5.91
CA LEU A 305 -25.39 -15.95 5.99
C LEU A 305 -25.52 -16.70 7.33
N PRO A 306 -25.21 -18.01 7.38
CA PRO A 306 -25.08 -18.74 8.62
C PRO A 306 -24.02 -18.14 9.54
N GLU A 307 -24.10 -18.43 10.85
CA GLU A 307 -23.04 -18.04 11.79
C GLU A 307 -21.70 -18.66 11.38
N MET A 308 -20.62 -17.88 11.48
CA MET A 308 -19.28 -18.30 11.09
C MET A 308 -18.36 -18.38 12.29
N ALA A 309 -17.41 -19.31 12.22
CA ALA A 309 -16.40 -19.55 13.23
C ALA A 309 -15.02 -19.61 12.60
N PHE A 310 -14.05 -18.93 13.21
CA PHE A 310 -12.66 -18.94 12.74
C PHE A 310 -11.80 -19.71 13.74
N GLY A 311 -11.16 -20.78 13.26
CA GLY A 311 -10.31 -21.67 14.09
C GLY A 311 -11.09 -22.62 14.99
N SER A 312 -12.39 -22.83 14.75
CA SER A 312 -13.20 -23.75 15.53
C SER A 312 -14.40 -24.30 14.77
N GLU A 313 -14.87 -25.47 15.19
CA GLU A 313 -16.05 -26.10 14.62
C GLU A 313 -17.36 -25.56 15.22
N LEU A 314 -18.38 -25.48 14.37
CA LEU A 314 -19.78 -25.21 14.70
C LEU A 314 -20.62 -26.45 14.42
N GLU A 315 -21.58 -26.73 15.30
CA GLU A 315 -22.61 -27.74 15.04
C GLU A 315 -23.56 -27.28 13.92
N ASN A 316 -23.89 -25.99 13.87
CA ASN A 316 -24.70 -25.37 12.83
C ASN A 316 -24.08 -24.02 12.44
N GLY A 317 -23.71 -23.86 11.16
CA GLY A 317 -23.00 -22.71 10.62
C GLY A 317 -21.79 -23.08 9.77
N ILE A 318 -20.90 -22.11 9.55
CA ILE A 318 -19.65 -22.27 8.77
C ILE A 318 -18.46 -22.28 9.73
N SER A 319 -17.62 -23.29 9.62
CA SER A 319 -16.36 -23.40 10.36
C SER A 319 -15.20 -23.21 9.39
N ILE A 320 -14.33 -22.25 9.67
CA ILE A 320 -13.15 -21.94 8.88
C ILE A 320 -11.92 -22.34 9.67
N ASP A 321 -11.34 -23.47 9.29
CA ASP A 321 -10.07 -23.97 9.79
C ASP A 321 -8.95 -23.48 8.88
N PHE A 322 -8.44 -22.29 9.19
CA PHE A 322 -7.40 -21.64 8.43
C PHE A 322 -6.02 -22.28 8.59
N VAL A 323 -5.83 -23.16 9.59
CA VAL A 323 -4.59 -23.92 9.76
C VAL A 323 -4.51 -25.02 8.71
N ASN A 324 -5.63 -25.72 8.48
CA ASN A 324 -5.70 -26.81 7.49
C ASN A 324 -6.27 -26.35 6.13
N GLY A 325 -6.58 -25.06 5.96
CA GLY A 325 -7.17 -24.53 4.73
C GLY A 325 -8.55 -25.12 4.43
N ARG A 326 -9.35 -25.42 5.46
CA ARG A 326 -10.63 -26.14 5.35
C ARG A 326 -11.80 -25.25 5.70
N ILE A 327 -12.86 -25.30 4.90
CA ILE A 327 -14.15 -24.67 5.17
C ILE A 327 -15.19 -25.78 5.34
N SER A 328 -15.85 -25.84 6.49
CA SER A 328 -16.94 -26.79 6.75
C SER A 328 -18.24 -26.03 6.89
N PHE A 329 -19.28 -26.47 6.20
CA PHE A 329 -20.64 -25.98 6.36
C PHE A 329 -21.49 -27.08 6.97
N ASN A 330 -22.10 -26.80 8.12
CA ASN A 330 -22.97 -27.71 8.84
C ASN A 330 -24.33 -27.04 9.01
N SER A 331 -25.40 -27.76 8.72
CA SER A 331 -26.79 -27.40 9.00
C SER A 331 -27.52 -28.63 9.54
N GLU A 332 -28.80 -28.50 9.90
CA GLU A 332 -29.59 -29.63 10.40
C GLU A 332 -29.70 -30.79 9.39
N SER A 333 -29.68 -30.49 8.09
CA SER A 333 -29.88 -31.46 7.01
C SER A 333 -28.63 -31.74 6.19
N VAL A 334 -27.64 -30.84 6.20
CA VAL A 334 -26.50 -30.88 5.28
C VAL A 334 -25.19 -30.65 5.99
N GLN A 335 -24.21 -31.51 5.71
CA GLN A 335 -22.82 -31.34 6.07
C GLN A 335 -21.95 -31.38 4.81
N ALA A 336 -21.14 -30.34 4.61
CA ALA A 336 -20.22 -30.22 3.49
C ALA A 336 -18.85 -29.73 3.96
N VAL A 337 -17.79 -30.22 3.34
CA VAL A 337 -16.41 -29.84 3.64
C VAL A 337 -15.71 -29.49 2.33
N PHE A 338 -15.06 -28.34 2.31
CA PHE A 338 -14.32 -27.79 1.18
C PHE A 338 -12.86 -27.57 1.60
N VAL A 339 -11.94 -27.91 0.71
CA VAL A 339 -10.50 -27.65 0.87
C VAL A 339 -10.06 -26.79 -0.32
N PRO A 340 -10.39 -25.49 -0.31
CA PRO A 340 -9.97 -24.61 -1.40
C PRO A 340 -8.43 -24.49 -1.44
N PRO A 341 -7.83 -24.28 -2.62
CA PRO A 341 -6.44 -23.90 -2.72
C PRO A 341 -6.21 -22.57 -1.99
N ALA A 342 -5.06 -22.44 -1.32
CA ALA A 342 -4.68 -21.22 -0.62
C ALA A 342 -4.45 -20.06 -1.58
N GLY A 343 -4.68 -18.84 -1.10
CA GLY A 343 -4.46 -17.57 -1.81
C GLY A 343 -5.65 -17.07 -2.61
N PHE A 344 -6.67 -17.90 -2.86
CA PHE A 344 -7.82 -17.50 -3.67
C PHE A 344 -8.94 -16.90 -2.81
N PRO A 345 -9.54 -15.76 -3.21
CA PRO A 345 -10.73 -15.23 -2.57
C PRO A 345 -11.97 -16.10 -2.85
N ILE A 346 -12.85 -16.24 -1.86
CA ILE A 346 -14.05 -17.07 -1.92
C ILE A 346 -15.25 -16.27 -1.39
N ASP A 347 -16.20 -15.93 -2.25
CA ASP A 347 -17.47 -15.30 -1.87
C ASP A 347 -18.40 -16.32 -1.21
N PHE A 348 -19.11 -15.90 -0.18
CA PHE A 348 -20.17 -16.70 0.46
C PHE A 348 -21.54 -16.26 -0.04
N ILE A 349 -22.28 -17.20 -0.61
CA ILE A 349 -23.58 -16.97 -1.25
C ILE A 349 -24.64 -17.78 -0.50
N GLY A 350 -25.55 -17.09 0.19
CA GLY A 350 -26.55 -17.70 1.07
C GLY A 350 -27.69 -18.46 0.38
N HIS A 351 -27.64 -18.64 -0.94
CA HIS A 351 -28.65 -19.34 -1.72
C HIS A 351 -28.01 -20.44 -2.59
N GLU A 352 -28.83 -21.23 -3.26
CA GLU A 352 -28.38 -22.27 -4.18
C GLU A 352 -27.72 -21.70 -5.44
N ALA A 353 -26.82 -22.48 -6.02
CA ALA A 353 -26.25 -22.16 -7.31
C ALA A 353 -27.35 -22.23 -8.39
N PRO A 354 -27.51 -21.20 -9.24
CA PRO A 354 -28.51 -21.21 -10.31
C PRO A 354 -28.15 -22.26 -11.36
N GLU A 355 -28.82 -23.41 -11.32
CA GLU A 355 -28.51 -24.59 -12.16
C GLU A 355 -28.42 -24.25 -13.65
N ASN A 356 -29.33 -23.43 -14.15
CA ASN A 356 -29.38 -23.02 -15.54
C ASN A 356 -28.17 -22.18 -15.97
N GLN A 357 -27.49 -21.52 -15.03
CA GLN A 357 -26.32 -20.68 -15.29
C GLN A 357 -25.00 -21.38 -14.97
N MET A 358 -25.00 -22.49 -14.22
CA MET A 358 -23.74 -23.09 -13.76
C MET A 358 -22.80 -23.44 -14.92
N MET A 359 -23.36 -24.07 -15.95
CA MET A 359 -22.60 -24.47 -17.14
C MET A 359 -22.05 -23.27 -17.91
N ASP A 360 -22.90 -22.27 -18.15
CA ASP A 360 -22.51 -21.13 -18.99
C ASP A 360 -21.51 -20.23 -18.24
N LYS A 361 -21.74 -19.99 -16.94
CA LYS A 361 -20.94 -19.10 -16.08
C LYS A 361 -19.62 -19.71 -15.61
N TYR A 362 -19.61 -20.98 -15.19
CA TYR A 362 -18.42 -21.58 -14.54
C TYR A 362 -17.64 -22.55 -15.44
N VAL A 363 -18.25 -23.08 -16.50
CA VAL A 363 -17.56 -23.98 -17.44
C VAL A 363 -17.25 -23.25 -18.74
N ALA A 364 -18.26 -22.83 -19.51
CA ALA A 364 -18.06 -22.25 -20.84
C ALA A 364 -17.32 -20.90 -20.79
N TYR A 365 -17.74 -20.01 -19.89
CA TYR A 365 -17.08 -18.72 -19.70
C TYR A 365 -15.65 -18.88 -19.17
N THR A 366 -15.42 -19.75 -18.19
CA THR A 366 -14.07 -20.02 -17.70
C THR A 366 -13.18 -20.59 -18.80
N PHE A 367 -13.68 -21.57 -19.57
CA PHE A 367 -12.95 -22.14 -20.71
C PHE A 367 -12.56 -21.08 -21.73
N THR A 368 -13.50 -20.19 -22.09
CA THR A 368 -13.23 -19.09 -23.02
C THR A 368 -12.10 -18.18 -22.54
N ASN A 369 -11.99 -17.92 -21.24
CA ASN A 369 -10.95 -17.06 -20.69
C ASN A 369 -9.59 -17.73 -20.56
N ILE A 370 -9.53 -19.06 -20.49
CA ILE A 370 -8.28 -19.78 -20.23
C ILE A 370 -7.79 -20.66 -21.38
N LYS A 371 -8.56 -20.80 -22.46
CA LYS A 371 -8.28 -21.72 -23.56
C LYS A 371 -6.86 -21.58 -24.11
N ASP A 372 -6.35 -20.36 -24.23
CA ASP A 372 -5.03 -20.06 -24.77
C ASP A 372 -3.88 -20.43 -23.81
N HIS A 373 -4.21 -20.86 -22.58
CA HIS A 373 -3.27 -21.32 -21.55
C HIS A 373 -3.28 -22.83 -21.37
N LEU A 374 -4.14 -23.53 -22.10
CA LEU A 374 -4.30 -24.97 -22.01
C LEU A 374 -3.44 -25.67 -23.07
N SER A 375 -2.86 -26.81 -22.71
CA SER A 375 -2.28 -27.72 -23.70
C SER A 375 -3.37 -28.28 -24.61
N ASP A 376 -2.99 -28.76 -25.81
CA ASP A 376 -3.93 -29.39 -26.74
C ASP A 376 -4.72 -30.54 -26.09
N SER A 377 -4.07 -31.32 -25.22
CA SER A 377 -4.72 -32.41 -24.47
C SER A 377 -5.78 -31.90 -23.48
N GLU A 378 -5.51 -30.79 -22.80
CA GLU A 378 -6.46 -30.16 -21.88
C GLU A 378 -7.61 -29.49 -22.64
N VAL A 379 -7.33 -28.81 -23.76
CA VAL A 379 -8.37 -28.26 -24.64
C VAL A 379 -9.31 -29.36 -25.12
N GLN A 380 -8.77 -30.51 -25.56
CA GLN A 380 -9.57 -31.66 -25.97
C GLN A 380 -10.43 -32.20 -24.84
N ALA A 381 -9.88 -32.36 -23.64
CA ALA A 381 -10.63 -32.85 -22.48
C ALA A 381 -11.72 -31.87 -22.05
N VAL A 382 -11.41 -30.58 -21.90
CA VAL A 382 -12.40 -29.55 -21.54
C VAL A 382 -13.51 -29.46 -22.58
N THR A 383 -13.18 -29.50 -23.88
CA THR A 383 -14.17 -29.50 -24.96
C THR A 383 -15.07 -30.74 -24.90
N ALA A 384 -14.50 -31.91 -24.59
CA ALA A 384 -15.28 -33.14 -24.45
C ALA A 384 -16.21 -33.10 -23.23
N LEU A 385 -15.74 -32.56 -22.11
CA LEU A 385 -16.54 -32.35 -20.90
C LEU A 385 -17.67 -31.36 -21.12
N GLU A 386 -17.40 -30.22 -21.77
CA GLU A 386 -18.44 -29.22 -22.08
C GLU A 386 -19.57 -29.84 -22.92
N ARG A 387 -19.20 -30.61 -23.96
CA ARG A 387 -20.17 -31.35 -24.79
C ARG A 387 -20.94 -32.40 -23.99
N TYR A 388 -20.24 -33.14 -23.12
CA TYR A 388 -20.85 -34.14 -22.25
C TYR A 388 -21.89 -33.49 -21.33
N MET A 389 -21.51 -32.42 -20.64
CA MET A 389 -22.37 -31.71 -19.69
C MET A 389 -23.59 -31.07 -20.38
N LYS A 390 -23.42 -30.48 -21.57
CA LYS A 390 -24.52 -29.93 -22.35
C LYS A 390 -25.53 -31.03 -22.75
N MET A 391 -25.04 -32.16 -23.28
CA MET A 391 -25.90 -33.29 -23.64
C MET A 391 -26.59 -33.91 -22.42
N LEU A 392 -25.87 -34.03 -21.31
CA LEU A 392 -26.42 -34.53 -20.05
C LEU A 392 -27.55 -33.63 -19.54
N ARG A 393 -27.34 -32.30 -19.53
CA ARG A 393 -28.37 -31.32 -19.16
C ARG A 393 -29.60 -31.44 -20.06
N ASP A 394 -29.40 -31.59 -21.36
CA ASP A 394 -30.49 -31.72 -22.33
C ASP A 394 -31.27 -33.04 -22.11
N ASP A 395 -30.58 -34.16 -21.83
CA ASP A 395 -31.20 -35.46 -21.51
C ASP A 395 -31.98 -35.41 -20.18
N ILE A 396 -31.47 -34.73 -19.16
CA ILE A 396 -32.16 -34.51 -17.87
C ILE A 396 -33.40 -33.61 -18.07
N SER A 397 -33.26 -32.52 -18.81
CA SER A 397 -34.36 -31.58 -19.09
C SER A 397 -35.48 -32.25 -19.89
N ALA A 398 -35.11 -33.16 -20.80
CA ALA A 398 -36.05 -33.99 -21.54
C ALA A 398 -36.62 -35.18 -20.74
N LYS A 399 -36.28 -35.30 -19.44
CA LYS A 399 -36.70 -36.38 -18.53
C LYS A 399 -36.43 -37.78 -19.10
N LYS A 400 -35.31 -37.96 -19.82
CA LYS A 400 -34.95 -39.27 -20.36
C LYS A 400 -34.47 -40.18 -19.25
N THR A 401 -35.03 -41.38 -19.18
CA THR A 401 -34.70 -42.39 -18.16
C THR A 401 -33.49 -43.25 -18.52
N SER A 402 -32.97 -43.16 -19.75
CA SER A 402 -31.83 -43.95 -20.23
C SER A 402 -30.78 -43.09 -20.95
N VAL A 403 -29.53 -43.54 -20.89
CA VAL A 403 -28.39 -42.88 -21.56
C VAL A 403 -28.56 -42.98 -23.07
N SER A 404 -28.64 -41.83 -23.75
CA SER A 404 -28.66 -41.81 -25.21
C SER A 404 -27.35 -42.39 -25.79
N PRO A 405 -27.38 -43.10 -26.94
CA PRO A 405 -26.15 -43.63 -27.55
C PRO A 405 -25.09 -42.56 -27.78
N LEU A 406 -25.52 -41.34 -28.11
CA LEU A 406 -24.67 -40.18 -28.28
C LEU A 406 -24.02 -39.74 -26.96
N LEU A 407 -24.78 -39.63 -25.87
CA LEU A 407 -24.23 -39.32 -24.55
C LEU A 407 -23.21 -40.38 -24.10
N LYS A 408 -23.49 -41.67 -24.38
CA LYS A 408 -22.57 -42.77 -24.09
C LYS A 408 -21.25 -42.63 -24.88
N GLN A 409 -21.33 -42.29 -26.16
CA GLN A 409 -20.16 -42.06 -27.01
C GLN A 409 -19.35 -40.85 -26.52
N ILE A 410 -20.02 -39.71 -26.27
CA ILE A 410 -19.37 -38.49 -25.78
C ILE A 410 -18.74 -38.74 -24.41
N GLY A 411 -19.41 -39.46 -23.50
CA GLY A 411 -18.88 -39.83 -22.20
C GLY A 411 -17.70 -40.80 -22.28
N GLY A 412 -17.66 -41.70 -23.28
CA GLY A 412 -16.48 -42.51 -23.59
C GLY A 412 -15.30 -41.64 -23.98
N ASN A 413 -15.49 -40.77 -24.98
CA ASN A 413 -14.47 -39.86 -25.48
C ASN A 413 -13.96 -38.89 -24.40
N GLY A 414 -14.84 -38.37 -23.54
CA GLY A 414 -14.47 -37.48 -22.44
C GLY A 414 -13.56 -38.17 -21.42
N ARG A 415 -13.89 -39.40 -21.01
CA ARG A 415 -13.04 -40.19 -20.10
C ARG A 415 -11.70 -40.54 -20.74
N ASP A 416 -11.68 -40.89 -22.01
CA ASP A 416 -10.43 -41.14 -22.72
C ASP A 416 -9.60 -39.86 -22.85
N ALA A 417 -10.20 -38.70 -23.12
CA ALA A 417 -9.48 -37.43 -23.13
C ALA A 417 -8.87 -37.09 -21.76
N LEU A 418 -9.62 -37.27 -20.67
CA LEU A 418 -9.12 -37.08 -19.30
C LEU A 418 -7.91 -37.97 -18.97
N ARG A 419 -7.87 -39.20 -19.48
CA ARG A 419 -6.71 -40.11 -19.31
C ARG A 419 -5.45 -39.63 -20.03
N HIS A 420 -5.60 -38.86 -21.10
CA HIS A 420 -4.49 -38.31 -21.88
C HIS A 420 -4.06 -36.92 -21.40
N CYS A 421 -4.84 -36.26 -20.55
CA CYS A 421 -4.41 -35.05 -19.86
C CYS A 421 -3.19 -35.37 -18.99
N ARG A 422 -2.06 -34.76 -19.34
CA ARG A 422 -0.89 -34.81 -18.47
C ARG A 422 -1.08 -33.78 -17.37
N PRO A 423 -1.00 -34.16 -16.08
CA PRO A 423 -1.02 -33.20 -14.99
C PRO A 423 0.28 -32.38 -15.06
N ASN A 424 0.27 -31.32 -15.86
CA ASN A 424 1.29 -30.30 -15.79
C ASN A 424 0.97 -29.43 -14.55
N GLN A 425 2.02 -28.93 -13.91
CA GLN A 425 2.01 -28.12 -12.68
C GLN A 425 0.74 -27.25 -12.56
N GLY A 426 -0.09 -27.52 -11.54
CA GLY A 426 -1.31 -26.78 -11.13
C GLY A 426 -1.69 -25.55 -11.97
N GLY A 427 -2.24 -25.79 -13.16
CA GLY A 427 -2.57 -24.75 -14.14
C GLY A 427 -4.03 -24.32 -14.11
N PRO A 428 -4.43 -23.38 -14.98
CA PRO A 428 -5.80 -22.89 -15.08
C PRO A 428 -6.87 -23.99 -15.32
N SER A 429 -6.50 -25.12 -15.92
CA SER A 429 -7.40 -26.26 -16.16
C SER A 429 -7.98 -26.86 -14.87
N TRP A 430 -7.25 -26.77 -13.76
CA TRP A 430 -7.69 -27.27 -12.45
C TRP A 430 -9.05 -26.71 -12.05
N PHE A 431 -9.29 -25.42 -12.29
CA PHE A 431 -10.54 -24.74 -11.93
C PHE A 431 -11.74 -25.26 -12.72
N ILE A 432 -11.56 -25.54 -14.02
CA ILE A 432 -12.64 -26.09 -14.85
C ILE A 432 -12.96 -27.52 -14.41
N PHE A 433 -11.94 -28.35 -14.19
CA PHE A 433 -12.16 -29.73 -13.74
C PHE A 433 -12.82 -29.76 -12.36
N SER A 434 -12.40 -28.88 -11.44
CA SER A 434 -13.06 -28.69 -10.14
C SER A 434 -14.54 -28.28 -10.31
N ASN A 435 -14.84 -27.34 -11.20
CA ASN A 435 -16.22 -26.93 -11.47
C ASN A 435 -17.07 -28.07 -12.03
N VAL A 436 -16.55 -28.81 -13.01
CA VAL A 436 -17.29 -29.93 -13.62
C VAL A 436 -17.51 -31.03 -12.59
N ALA A 437 -16.52 -31.36 -11.75
CA ALA A 437 -16.67 -32.33 -10.67
C ALA A 437 -17.75 -31.90 -9.66
N ALA A 438 -17.74 -30.63 -9.23
CA ALA A 438 -18.76 -30.09 -8.33
C ALA A 438 -20.17 -30.16 -8.94
N ILE A 439 -20.33 -29.77 -10.21
CA ILE A 439 -21.63 -29.82 -10.90
C ILE A 439 -22.09 -31.27 -11.09
N LEU A 440 -21.20 -32.21 -11.45
CA LEU A 440 -21.55 -33.63 -11.54
C LEU A 440 -21.99 -34.19 -10.19
N GLY A 441 -21.34 -33.81 -9.09
CA GLY A 441 -21.73 -34.22 -7.74
C GLY A 441 -23.16 -33.81 -7.37
N ILE A 442 -23.56 -32.58 -7.71
CA ILE A 442 -24.94 -32.08 -7.57
C ILE A 442 -25.90 -32.93 -8.41
N LEU A 443 -25.57 -33.15 -9.69
CA LEU A 443 -26.42 -33.93 -10.59
C LEU A 443 -26.56 -35.39 -10.13
N ILE A 444 -25.52 -36.02 -9.59
CA ILE A 444 -25.55 -37.40 -9.08
C ILE A 444 -26.58 -37.53 -7.95
N LYS A 445 -26.55 -36.60 -6.98
CA LYS A 445 -27.50 -36.59 -5.85
C LYS A 445 -28.93 -36.46 -6.34
N ARG A 446 -29.17 -35.54 -7.28
CA ARG A 446 -30.51 -35.26 -7.82
C ARG A 446 -31.07 -36.37 -8.70
N ILE A 447 -30.23 -36.97 -9.54
CA ILE A 447 -30.64 -38.04 -10.46
C ILE A 447 -31.00 -39.31 -9.67
N GLY A 448 -30.27 -39.60 -8.59
CA GLY A 448 -30.46 -40.80 -7.77
C GLY A 448 -29.89 -42.07 -8.41
N ALA A 449 -29.53 -43.05 -7.57
CA ALA A 449 -28.84 -44.27 -8.00
C ALA A 449 -29.65 -45.14 -8.99
N GLU A 450 -30.98 -45.10 -8.90
CA GLU A 450 -31.88 -45.93 -9.71
C GLU A 450 -32.09 -45.40 -11.14
N HIS A 451 -31.68 -44.16 -11.42
CA HIS A 451 -31.92 -43.56 -12.72
C HIS A 451 -30.89 -44.02 -13.75
N GLY A 452 -31.32 -44.31 -14.98
CA GLY A 452 -30.43 -44.91 -15.99
C GLY A 452 -29.24 -44.04 -16.39
N LEU A 453 -29.28 -42.73 -16.13
CA LEU A 453 -28.16 -41.80 -16.34
C LEU A 453 -27.06 -41.91 -15.28
N TYR A 454 -27.39 -42.36 -14.06
CA TYR A 454 -26.50 -42.35 -12.89
C TYR A 454 -25.13 -42.94 -13.21
N LYS A 455 -25.10 -44.15 -13.77
CA LYS A 455 -23.87 -44.87 -14.11
C LYS A 455 -22.97 -44.09 -15.07
N SER A 456 -23.53 -43.30 -15.99
CA SER A 456 -22.71 -42.48 -16.89
C SER A 456 -22.08 -41.30 -16.17
N VAL A 457 -22.84 -40.64 -15.30
CA VAL A 457 -22.42 -39.44 -14.56
C VAL A 457 -21.36 -39.83 -13.53
N ASP A 458 -21.62 -40.91 -12.77
CA ASP A 458 -20.71 -41.51 -11.79
C ASP A 458 -19.36 -41.92 -12.41
N GLN A 459 -19.39 -42.54 -13.58
CA GLN A 459 -18.15 -42.90 -14.31
C GLN A 459 -17.35 -41.69 -14.79
N MET A 460 -18.02 -40.58 -15.14
CA MET A 460 -17.33 -39.35 -15.51
C MET A 460 -16.76 -38.65 -14.28
N SER A 461 -17.53 -38.57 -13.18
CA SER A 461 -17.09 -38.02 -11.90
C SER A 461 -15.85 -38.76 -11.40
N SER A 462 -15.91 -40.09 -11.34
CA SER A 462 -14.78 -40.93 -10.91
C SER A 462 -13.52 -40.71 -11.76
N ALA A 463 -13.67 -40.45 -13.07
CA ALA A 463 -12.54 -40.17 -13.95
C ALA A 463 -11.94 -38.78 -13.71
N LEU A 464 -12.78 -37.79 -13.37
CA LEU A 464 -12.36 -36.45 -12.96
C LEU A 464 -11.67 -36.47 -11.61
N ASP A 465 -12.23 -37.16 -10.62
CA ASP A 465 -11.64 -37.28 -9.28
C ASP A 465 -10.24 -37.91 -9.37
N ALA A 466 -10.09 -38.99 -10.16
CA ALA A 466 -8.81 -39.64 -10.40
C ALA A 466 -7.79 -38.76 -11.18
N LEU A 467 -8.25 -37.76 -11.94
CA LEU A 467 -7.38 -36.76 -12.56
C LEU A 467 -6.98 -35.70 -11.55
N MET A 468 -7.96 -35.16 -10.81
CA MET A 468 -7.77 -34.10 -9.79
C MET A 468 -6.81 -34.54 -8.70
N GLU A 469 -6.86 -35.80 -8.24
CA GLU A 469 -5.90 -36.38 -7.29
C GLU A 469 -4.45 -36.35 -7.77
N LYS A 470 -4.22 -36.32 -9.10
CA LYS A 470 -2.88 -36.26 -9.70
C LYS A 470 -2.43 -34.85 -10.01
N MET A 471 -3.34 -33.88 -10.01
CA MET A 471 -3.02 -32.48 -10.30
C MET A 471 -2.47 -31.81 -9.04
N SER A 472 -1.43 -30.98 -9.21
CA SER A 472 -0.97 -30.10 -8.13
C SER A 472 -1.99 -28.99 -7.87
N SER A 473 -1.99 -28.45 -6.65
CA SER A 473 -2.75 -27.24 -6.33
C SER A 473 -2.43 -26.13 -7.33
N PRO A 474 -3.43 -25.36 -7.80
CA PRO A 474 -3.19 -24.24 -8.69
C PRO A 474 -2.30 -23.17 -8.04
N ASP A 475 -1.53 -22.49 -8.88
CA ASP A 475 -0.66 -21.38 -8.48
C ASP A 475 -1.50 -20.16 -8.06
N PRO A 476 -1.33 -19.60 -6.85
CA PRO A 476 -2.14 -18.50 -6.33
C PRO A 476 -2.03 -17.20 -7.13
N VAL A 477 -1.04 -17.06 -8.01
CA VAL A 477 -0.94 -15.88 -8.91
C VAL A 477 -2.04 -15.85 -9.98
N LEU A 478 -2.78 -16.95 -10.17
CA LEU A 478 -3.84 -17.03 -11.16
C LEU A 478 -5.07 -16.22 -10.70
N PRO A 479 -5.74 -15.47 -11.60
CA PRO A 479 -6.76 -14.50 -11.22
C PRO A 479 -8.13 -15.19 -11.09
N PHE A 480 -8.27 -16.15 -10.18
CA PHE A 480 -9.52 -16.89 -9.97
C PHE A 480 -10.21 -16.54 -8.67
N TRP A 481 -11.54 -16.67 -8.69
CA TRP A 481 -12.40 -16.33 -7.58
C TRP A 481 -13.38 -17.47 -7.33
N GLY A 482 -13.53 -17.88 -6.08
CA GLY A 482 -14.47 -18.91 -5.65
C GLY A 482 -15.83 -18.30 -5.31
N ASP A 483 -16.90 -18.96 -5.72
CA ASP A 483 -18.28 -18.68 -5.31
C ASP A 483 -18.75 -19.91 -4.52
N LEU A 484 -18.86 -19.79 -3.19
CA LEU A 484 -19.35 -20.85 -2.29
C LEU A 484 -20.84 -20.67 -2.03
N PHE A 485 -21.66 -21.52 -2.63
CA PHE A 485 -23.11 -21.55 -2.43
C PHE A 485 -23.47 -22.40 -1.21
N LEU A 486 -24.37 -21.91 -0.37
CA LEU A 486 -24.72 -22.48 0.95
C LEU A 486 -26.17 -23.01 1.01
N GLY A 487 -26.75 -23.38 -0.14
CA GLY A 487 -28.10 -23.94 -0.24
C GLY A 487 -28.22 -25.40 0.24
N GLU A 488 -29.27 -26.12 -0.18
CA GLU A 488 -29.47 -27.53 0.20
C GLU A 488 -28.38 -28.45 -0.37
N GLU A 489 -27.77 -28.04 -1.49
CA GLU A 489 -26.60 -28.69 -2.08
C GLU A 489 -25.41 -27.72 -2.16
N PRO A 490 -24.66 -27.54 -1.05
CA PRO A 490 -23.53 -26.64 -0.99
C PRO A 490 -22.45 -27.02 -1.99
N CYS A 491 -21.93 -26.03 -2.72
CA CYS A 491 -20.91 -26.25 -3.73
C CYS A 491 -19.99 -25.04 -3.87
N LEU A 492 -18.73 -25.30 -4.23
CA LEU A 492 -17.72 -24.28 -4.52
C LEU A 492 -17.43 -24.29 -6.01
N LEU A 493 -17.68 -23.16 -6.67
CA LEU A 493 -17.46 -22.99 -8.11
C LEU A 493 -16.52 -21.82 -8.38
N TRP A 494 -15.63 -21.96 -9.34
CA TRP A 494 -14.55 -21.03 -9.64
C TRP A 494 -14.82 -20.24 -10.92
N ARG A 495 -14.60 -18.93 -10.88
CA ARG A 495 -14.69 -18.03 -12.03
C ARG A 495 -13.39 -17.27 -12.23
N ALA A 496 -13.05 -16.98 -13.48
CA ALA A 496 -11.97 -16.04 -13.77
C ALA A 496 -12.40 -14.61 -13.36
N SER A 497 -11.61 -13.98 -12.50
CA SER A 497 -11.82 -12.58 -12.06
C SER A 497 -11.40 -11.58 -13.15
N LYS A 498 -10.42 -11.94 -13.98
CA LYS A 498 -9.95 -11.13 -15.11
C LYS A 498 -10.26 -11.82 -16.44
N ARG A 499 -10.68 -11.02 -17.42
CA ARG A 499 -10.97 -11.49 -18.78
C ARG A 499 -9.72 -11.43 -19.64
N GLY A 500 -9.51 -12.49 -20.43
CA GLY A 500 -8.53 -12.49 -21.53
C GLY A 500 -7.09 -12.19 -21.13
N PHE A 501 -6.66 -12.61 -19.93
CA PHE A 501 -5.25 -12.53 -19.57
C PHE A 501 -4.43 -13.45 -20.48
N VAL A 502 -3.19 -13.06 -20.80
CA VAL A 502 -2.32 -13.81 -21.73
C VAL A 502 -1.24 -14.58 -20.97
N PRO A 503 -0.61 -15.62 -21.55
CA PRO A 503 0.43 -16.39 -20.85
C PRO A 503 1.58 -15.54 -20.30
N ALA A 504 1.90 -14.43 -20.96
CA ALA A 504 2.91 -13.48 -20.48
C ALA A 504 2.53 -12.82 -19.15
N ASP A 505 1.23 -12.62 -18.87
CA ASP A 505 0.76 -12.04 -17.61
C ASP A 505 1.02 -13.00 -16.45
N ILE A 506 0.84 -14.31 -16.66
CA ILE A 506 1.14 -15.33 -15.63
C ILE A 506 2.63 -15.34 -15.32
N VAL A 507 3.49 -15.30 -16.34
CA VAL A 507 4.94 -15.25 -16.15
C VAL A 507 5.33 -13.97 -15.39
N SER A 508 4.78 -12.82 -15.79
CA SER A 508 5.03 -11.55 -15.09
C SER A 508 4.55 -11.58 -13.64
N ALA A 509 3.40 -12.18 -13.36
CA ALA A 509 2.89 -12.33 -12.00
C ALA A 509 3.77 -13.25 -11.15
N ARG A 510 4.28 -14.35 -11.71
CA ARG A 510 5.25 -15.26 -11.05
C ARG A 510 6.57 -14.56 -10.75
N ASP A 511 7.12 -13.85 -11.72
CA ASP A 511 8.36 -13.09 -11.55
C ASP A 511 8.19 -12.04 -10.45
N THR A 512 7.06 -11.34 -10.44
CA THR A 512 6.72 -10.37 -9.39
C THR A 512 6.61 -11.03 -8.02
N ASN A 513 5.93 -12.18 -7.92
CA ASN A 513 5.81 -12.93 -6.67
C ASN A 513 7.18 -13.38 -6.15
N GLN A 514 8.04 -13.92 -7.03
CA GLN A 514 9.39 -14.31 -6.65
C GLN A 514 10.21 -13.11 -6.16
N ASN A 515 10.11 -11.95 -6.82
CA ASN A 515 10.77 -10.73 -6.38
C ASN A 515 10.28 -10.27 -4.99
N ILE A 516 8.98 -10.36 -4.70
CA ILE A 516 8.42 -10.05 -3.37
C ILE A 516 9.01 -10.99 -2.31
N ILE A 517 9.09 -12.28 -2.61
CA ILE A 517 9.71 -13.28 -1.71
C ILE A 517 11.18 -12.94 -1.46
N ASP A 518 11.94 -12.60 -2.52
CA ASP A 518 13.35 -12.24 -2.41
C ASP A 518 13.56 -10.93 -1.64
N ILE A 519 12.66 -9.95 -1.79
CA ILE A 519 12.68 -8.68 -1.05
C ILE A 519 12.42 -8.92 0.45
N THR A 520 11.48 -9.80 0.75
CA THR A 520 10.99 -10.03 2.12
C THR A 520 11.85 -11.03 2.90
N ASN A 521 12.57 -11.90 2.22
CA ASN A 521 13.58 -12.80 2.78
C ASN A 521 14.93 -12.09 2.93
N LEU A 522 15.12 -11.41 4.06
CA LEU A 522 16.39 -10.77 4.38
C LEU A 522 17.43 -11.79 4.88
N ASP A 523 18.68 -11.63 4.44
CA ASP A 523 19.82 -12.32 5.03
C ASP A 523 20.19 -11.68 6.37
N GLU A 524 20.02 -12.43 7.45
CA GLU A 524 20.36 -12.00 8.81
C GLU A 524 21.85 -12.22 9.16
N SER A 525 22.64 -12.84 8.26
CA SER A 525 24.06 -13.13 8.50
C SER A 525 24.88 -11.90 8.90
N PRO A 526 24.70 -10.69 8.30
CA PRO A 526 25.48 -9.52 8.68
C PRO A 526 25.24 -9.10 10.13
N TRP A 527 24.04 -9.30 10.67
CA TRP A 527 23.69 -8.89 12.04
C TRP A 527 24.35 -9.79 13.08
N LYS A 528 24.53 -11.08 12.74
CA LYS A 528 25.23 -12.04 13.60
C LYS A 528 26.71 -11.68 13.71
N GLU A 529 27.35 -11.35 12.58
CA GLU A 529 28.74 -10.92 12.54
C GLU A 529 28.96 -9.64 13.38
N ASP A 530 28.07 -8.65 13.23
CA ASP A 530 28.15 -7.40 13.99
C ASP A 530 27.88 -7.59 15.49
N ARG A 531 26.98 -8.49 15.86
CA ARG A 531 26.77 -8.87 17.26
C ARG A 531 27.99 -9.54 17.87
N GLU A 532 28.63 -10.46 17.14
CA GLU A 532 29.89 -11.09 17.59
C GLU A 532 31.05 -10.07 17.67
N ARG A 533 31.09 -9.11 16.74
CA ARG A 533 32.05 -7.99 16.76
C ARG A 533 31.83 -7.11 18.00
N LEU A 534 30.58 -6.78 18.31
CA LEU A 534 30.20 -6.03 19.50
C LEU A 534 30.58 -6.77 20.80
N LEU A 535 30.25 -8.05 20.91
CA LEU A 535 30.59 -8.85 22.10
C LEU A 535 32.10 -8.94 22.33
N ARG A 536 32.89 -9.13 21.26
CA ARG A 536 34.35 -9.10 21.34
C ARG A 536 34.87 -7.76 21.86
N LEU A 537 34.29 -6.65 21.39
CA LEU A 537 34.64 -5.31 21.88
C LEU A 537 34.30 -5.17 23.37
N ILE A 538 33.10 -5.58 23.79
CA ILE A 538 32.65 -5.49 25.19
C ILE A 538 33.57 -6.31 26.11
N ILE A 539 33.86 -7.55 25.74
CA ILE A 539 34.75 -8.45 26.50
C ILE A 539 36.15 -7.82 26.60
N SER A 540 36.69 -7.29 25.50
CA SER A 540 38.00 -6.65 25.48
C SER A 540 38.06 -5.39 26.36
N LEU A 541 36.99 -4.58 26.38
CA LEU A 541 36.90 -3.42 27.28
C LEU A 541 36.83 -3.85 28.76
N GLY A 542 36.09 -4.93 29.06
CA GLY A 542 35.94 -5.47 30.41
C GLY A 542 37.22 -6.09 31.01
N GLN A 543 38.19 -6.49 30.18
CA GLN A 543 39.48 -7.04 30.63
C GLN A 543 40.44 -5.98 31.22
N GLY A 544 40.09 -4.69 31.13
CA GLY A 544 40.60 -3.62 32.00
C GLY A 544 41.91 -2.92 31.58
N GLY A 545 42.08 -1.72 32.14
CA GLY A 545 43.24 -0.82 32.03
C GLY A 545 42.80 0.64 31.87
N GLN A 546 43.51 1.59 32.49
CA GLN A 546 43.31 3.02 32.19
C GLN A 546 44.04 3.41 30.91
N GLY A 547 43.55 4.43 30.21
CA GLY A 547 44.19 5.02 29.04
C GLY A 547 43.59 4.60 27.69
N PRO A 548 44.30 4.88 26.58
CA PRO A 548 43.75 4.77 25.23
C PRO A 548 43.39 3.33 24.87
N LEU A 549 42.54 3.18 23.84
CA LEU A 549 42.18 1.88 23.26
C LEU A 549 43.42 1.11 22.79
N THR A 550 43.41 -0.22 22.98
CA THR A 550 44.47 -1.10 22.49
C THR A 550 44.40 -1.26 20.97
N ASP A 551 45.49 -1.70 20.33
CA ASP A 551 45.50 -1.99 18.90
C ASP A 551 44.45 -3.05 18.51
N GLU A 552 44.16 -4.01 19.39
CA GLU A 552 43.10 -4.99 19.21
C GLU A 552 41.71 -4.34 19.19
N GLN A 553 41.43 -3.44 20.14
CA GLN A 553 40.15 -2.71 20.22
C GLN A 553 39.99 -1.76 19.03
N LEU A 554 41.06 -1.06 18.66
CA LEU A 554 41.11 -0.24 17.46
C LEU A 554 40.91 -1.09 16.21
N ALA A 555 41.45 -2.30 16.13
CA ALA A 555 41.25 -3.22 15.02
C ALA A 555 39.80 -3.72 14.94
N ILE A 556 39.15 -4.04 16.06
CA ILE A 556 37.72 -4.41 16.10
C ILE A 556 36.86 -3.22 15.61
N LEU A 557 37.17 -2.01 16.07
CA LEU A 557 36.48 -0.79 15.68
C LEU A 557 36.82 -0.35 14.25
N SER A 558 37.94 -0.76 13.67
CA SER A 558 38.36 -0.34 12.32
C SER A 558 37.96 -1.33 11.22
N GLN A 559 37.33 -2.46 11.56
CA GLN A 559 36.73 -3.35 10.57
C GLN A 559 35.49 -2.67 9.99
N PRO A 560 35.51 -2.17 8.73
CA PRO A 560 34.31 -1.60 8.13
C PRO A 560 33.30 -2.71 7.85
N GLU A 561 32.01 -2.34 7.72
CA GLU A 561 30.97 -3.17 7.12
C GLU A 561 31.47 -3.65 5.75
N LYS A 562 32.01 -4.88 5.65
CA LYS A 562 32.58 -5.44 4.41
C LYS A 562 31.53 -5.76 3.33
N ASN A 563 30.27 -5.36 3.52
CA ASN A 563 29.13 -5.95 2.82
C ASN A 563 28.50 -5.10 1.70
N THR A 564 28.80 -3.81 1.58
CA THR A 564 28.18 -2.96 0.53
C THR A 564 28.84 -3.13 -0.84
N GLU A 565 30.18 -3.14 -0.94
CA GLU A 565 30.86 -3.23 -2.25
C GLU A 565 30.72 -4.60 -2.94
N LYS A 566 30.62 -5.70 -2.16
CA LYS A 566 30.45 -7.05 -2.73
C LYS A 566 29.01 -7.38 -3.12
N ALA A 567 28.02 -6.70 -2.55
CA ALA A 567 26.62 -6.86 -2.92
C ALA A 567 26.33 -6.15 -4.25
N GLU A 568 26.82 -4.92 -4.42
CA GLU A 568 26.69 -4.17 -5.68
C GLU A 568 27.42 -4.87 -6.85
N GLU A 569 28.60 -5.45 -6.62
CA GLU A 569 29.33 -6.19 -7.65
C GLU A 569 28.64 -7.53 -8.02
N LYS A 570 27.92 -8.15 -7.07
CA LYS A 570 27.12 -9.37 -7.33
C LYS A 570 25.82 -9.05 -8.05
N ASP A 571 25.14 -7.97 -7.70
CA ASP A 571 23.89 -7.57 -8.37
C ASP A 571 24.15 -7.02 -9.78
N GLN A 572 25.26 -6.31 -10.01
CA GLN A 572 25.69 -5.94 -11.36
C GLN A 572 26.02 -7.18 -12.22
N LYS A 573 26.77 -8.15 -11.68
CA LYS A 573 27.07 -9.42 -12.40
C LYS A 573 25.83 -10.29 -12.62
N LYS A 574 24.84 -10.26 -11.71
CA LYS A 574 23.57 -11.00 -11.85
C LYS A 574 22.65 -10.34 -12.88
N THR A 575 22.68 -9.00 -12.99
CA THR A 575 21.93 -8.24 -14.00
C THR A 575 22.54 -8.41 -15.40
N GLU A 576 23.87 -8.33 -15.53
CA GLU A 576 24.59 -8.57 -16.81
C GLU A 576 24.46 -10.02 -17.30
N SER A 577 24.52 -11.00 -16.39
CA SER A 577 24.35 -12.42 -16.78
C SER A 577 22.90 -12.76 -17.17
N THR A 578 21.91 -12.03 -16.65
CA THR A 578 20.50 -12.21 -17.03
C THR A 578 20.19 -11.58 -18.40
N GLU A 579 20.83 -10.46 -18.75
CA GLU A 579 20.74 -9.88 -20.10
C GLU A 579 21.51 -10.71 -21.14
N GLN A 580 22.70 -11.21 -20.83
CA GLN A 580 23.47 -12.06 -21.77
C GLN A 580 22.83 -13.43 -22.01
N ARG A 581 22.08 -13.96 -21.04
CA ARG A 581 21.37 -15.25 -21.20
C ARG A 581 20.10 -15.15 -22.06
N LYS A 582 19.54 -13.94 -22.26
CA LYS A 582 18.41 -13.70 -23.19
C LYS A 582 18.82 -13.65 -24.67
N LEU A 583 20.11 -13.69 -24.99
CA LEU A 583 20.64 -13.51 -26.36
C LEU A 583 21.29 -14.76 -26.99
N ARG A 584 21.18 -15.95 -26.39
CA ARG A 584 21.70 -17.19 -26.98
C ARG A 584 20.62 -18.26 -27.15
N THR A 585 20.18 -18.43 -28.39
CA THR A 585 19.46 -19.64 -28.86
C THR A 585 20.42 -20.84 -28.78
N PRO A 586 20.02 -22.01 -28.25
CA PRO A 586 20.89 -23.17 -28.24
C PRO A 586 20.85 -23.88 -29.60
N GLU A 587 22.00 -23.96 -30.28
CA GLU A 587 22.26 -24.96 -31.32
C GLU A 587 22.32 -26.34 -30.68
N ILE A 588 21.45 -27.25 -31.15
CA ILE A 588 21.42 -28.65 -30.75
C ILE A 588 22.51 -29.39 -31.53
N SER A 589 23.60 -29.78 -30.86
CA SER A 589 24.58 -30.73 -31.40
C SER A 589 24.11 -32.17 -31.14
N ALA A 590 23.81 -32.90 -32.22
CA ALA A 590 23.51 -34.33 -32.18
C ALA A 590 24.79 -35.18 -32.20
N GLY A 591 24.84 -36.21 -31.35
CA GLY A 591 25.89 -37.23 -31.32
C GLY A 591 25.41 -38.60 -31.82
N SER A 592 25.98 -39.02 -32.95
CA SER A 592 26.47 -40.36 -33.34
C SER A 592 25.59 -41.64 -33.32
N VAL A 593 25.41 -42.16 -34.56
CA VAL A 593 25.68 -43.53 -35.07
C VAL A 593 24.63 -44.65 -34.92
N SER A 594 24.01 -45.04 -36.05
CA SER A 594 24.25 -46.34 -36.73
C SER A 594 23.57 -46.42 -38.12
N PRO A 595 24.03 -47.28 -39.06
CA PRO A 595 23.81 -47.13 -40.50
C PRO A 595 22.76 -48.10 -41.07
N GLY A 596 22.14 -47.71 -42.18
CA GLY A 596 21.27 -48.60 -42.97
C GLY A 596 20.90 -47.96 -44.32
N GLU A 597 21.20 -48.68 -45.39
CA GLU A 597 21.19 -48.25 -46.79
C GLU A 597 19.80 -47.92 -47.37
N SER A 598 19.85 -47.10 -48.42
CA SER A 598 19.26 -47.33 -49.75
C SER A 598 18.19 -46.36 -50.24
N ARG A 599 18.37 -46.03 -51.53
CA ARG A 599 17.40 -45.64 -52.56
C ARG A 599 16.95 -44.17 -52.70
N THR A 600 17.64 -43.53 -53.65
CA THR A 600 17.14 -43.01 -54.95
C THR A 600 15.93 -42.08 -55.01
N ASP A 601 16.20 -40.99 -55.73
CA ASP A 601 15.41 -40.35 -56.78
C ASP A 601 14.63 -39.04 -56.50
N LYS A 602 15.24 -37.97 -57.05
CA LYS A 602 14.72 -37.06 -58.10
C LYS A 602 13.71 -35.95 -57.77
N ASN A 603 14.07 -34.80 -58.36
CA ASN A 603 13.23 -33.69 -58.86
C ASN A 603 12.69 -32.72 -57.77
N SER A 604 12.67 -31.39 -57.95
CA SER A 604 12.86 -30.54 -59.12
C SER A 604 12.85 -29.05 -58.71
N ALA A 605 13.52 -28.24 -59.52
CA ALA A 605 13.14 -26.90 -60.00
C ALA A 605 12.96 -25.72 -59.01
N ALA A 606 13.93 -24.80 -59.11
CA ALA A 606 13.80 -23.39 -59.52
C ALA A 606 12.58 -22.57 -59.05
N GLY A 607 12.87 -21.48 -58.33
CA GLY A 607 11.98 -20.35 -58.15
C GLY A 607 12.69 -19.13 -57.54
N LYS A 608 13.40 -18.35 -58.37
CA LYS A 608 13.82 -16.98 -58.03
C LYS A 608 12.59 -16.07 -58.05
N SER A 609 12.31 -15.38 -56.95
CA SER A 609 11.45 -14.19 -56.93
C SER A 609 11.83 -13.32 -55.74
N GLY A 610 12.42 -12.17 -56.01
CA GLY A 610 12.65 -11.12 -55.03
C GLY A 610 11.35 -10.35 -54.79
N SER A 611 11.05 -10.07 -53.52
CA SER A 611 10.03 -9.06 -53.18
C SER A 611 10.54 -8.17 -52.03
N ARG A 612 10.52 -6.87 -52.32
CA ARG A 612 10.76 -5.75 -51.40
C ARG A 612 9.80 -5.84 -50.20
N ARG A 613 10.32 -5.90 -48.98
CA ARG A 613 9.51 -5.73 -47.77
C ARG A 613 9.35 -4.24 -47.45
N ARG A 614 8.08 -3.81 -47.45
CA ARG A 614 7.57 -2.50 -47.01
C ARG A 614 7.68 -2.38 -45.48
N ILE A 615 8.28 -1.29 -45.01
CA ILE A 615 8.44 -0.89 -43.61
C ILE A 615 7.19 -0.08 -43.19
N TRP A 616 6.02 -0.72 -43.14
CA TRP A 616 4.76 -0.01 -42.82
C TRP A 616 3.92 -0.48 -41.62
N PRO A 617 4.22 -1.57 -40.87
CA PRO A 617 3.43 -1.89 -39.67
C PRO A 617 3.97 -1.27 -38.37
N TRP A 618 5.21 -0.75 -38.35
CA TRP A 618 5.83 -0.24 -37.12
C TRP A 618 5.44 1.20 -36.76
N ILE A 619 5.09 2.03 -37.73
CA ILE A 619 4.70 3.43 -37.50
C ILE A 619 3.27 3.51 -36.90
N LEU A 620 2.39 2.56 -37.26
CA LEU A 620 1.02 2.51 -36.74
C LEU A 620 0.95 2.01 -35.29
N LEU A 621 1.88 1.12 -34.90
CA LEU A 621 2.02 0.65 -33.51
C LEU A 621 2.55 1.76 -32.58
N LEU A 622 3.46 2.60 -33.09
CA LEU A 622 4.00 3.76 -32.38
C LEU A 622 2.93 4.85 -32.19
N LEU A 623 2.08 5.09 -33.20
CA LEU A 623 0.96 6.05 -33.09
C LEU A 623 -0.14 5.58 -32.12
N LEU A 624 -0.42 4.29 -32.03
CA LEU A 624 -1.38 3.75 -31.06
C LEU A 624 -0.88 3.84 -29.61
N LEU A 625 0.45 3.77 -29.38
CA LEU A 625 1.05 3.96 -28.06
C LEU A 625 1.03 5.42 -27.60
N PHE A 626 1.03 6.39 -28.51
CA PHE A 626 0.94 7.82 -28.16
C PHE A 626 -0.48 8.29 -27.81
N PHE A 627 -1.53 7.64 -28.33
CA PHE A 627 -2.93 8.05 -28.09
C PHE A 627 -3.65 7.26 -26.99
N GLY A 628 -3.18 6.06 -26.62
CA GLY A 628 -3.92 5.16 -25.71
C GLY A 628 -3.76 5.42 -24.20
N GLY A 629 -2.86 6.30 -23.78
CA GLY A 629 -2.45 6.41 -22.36
C GLY A 629 -3.21 7.43 -21.49
N ALA A 630 -4.10 8.24 -22.05
CA ALA A 630 -4.59 9.45 -21.37
C ALA A 630 -5.97 9.34 -20.67
N LEU A 631 -6.56 8.14 -20.54
CA LEU A 631 -7.97 8.01 -20.12
C LEU A 631 -8.26 7.39 -18.75
N PHE A 632 -7.26 7.12 -17.91
CA PHE A 632 -7.51 6.64 -16.54
C PHE A 632 -6.49 7.19 -15.53
N TRP A 633 -6.65 8.44 -15.11
CA TRP A 633 -6.15 8.87 -13.80
C TRP A 633 -7.18 9.76 -13.11
N ASP A 634 -7.48 9.39 -11.88
CA ASP A 634 -8.48 9.95 -10.99
C ASP A 634 -8.07 11.34 -10.46
N LEU A 635 -9.06 12.24 -10.43
CA LEU A 635 -8.99 13.64 -10.02
C LEU A 635 -9.13 13.75 -8.50
N SER A 636 -8.03 13.65 -7.76
CA SER A 636 -7.97 14.12 -6.37
C SER A 636 -7.14 15.40 -6.30
N GLY A 637 -7.82 16.54 -6.38
CA GLY A 637 -7.19 17.85 -6.30
C GLY A 637 -6.60 18.11 -4.92
N ASN A 638 -5.27 18.22 -4.86
CA ASN A 638 -4.52 18.93 -3.82
C ASN A 638 -3.15 19.28 -4.40
N ALA A 639 -3.01 20.53 -4.86
CA ALA A 639 -1.79 21.01 -5.52
C ALA A 639 -0.62 21.23 -4.51
N PRO A 640 0.65 21.10 -4.94
CA PRO A 640 1.82 21.11 -4.06
C PRO A 640 2.33 22.54 -3.76
N TRP A 641 1.46 23.43 -3.26
CA TRP A 641 1.80 24.82 -2.91
C TRP A 641 2.25 25.02 -1.45
N GLY A 642 2.28 23.96 -0.64
CA GLY A 642 2.59 24.04 0.79
C GLY A 642 3.98 24.60 1.14
N SER A 643 4.93 24.60 0.20
CA SER A 643 6.29 25.11 0.43
C SER A 643 6.44 26.63 0.26
N VAL A 644 5.51 27.29 -0.44
CA VAL A 644 5.58 28.74 -0.73
C VAL A 644 4.93 29.59 0.38
N LEU A 645 3.96 29.02 1.10
CA LEU A 645 3.20 29.74 2.15
C LEU A 645 3.83 29.70 3.54
N SER A 646 4.93 28.95 3.72
CA SER A 646 5.65 28.85 4.99
C SER A 646 6.90 29.73 5.01
N SER A 647 6.76 31.06 4.99
CA SER A 647 7.84 31.92 5.49
C SER A 647 7.35 33.24 6.10
N LYS A 648 7.54 33.33 7.43
CA LYS A 648 7.57 34.49 8.34
C LYS A 648 6.25 35.14 8.81
N SER A 649 6.05 35.06 10.12
CA SER A 649 6.35 36.20 11.01
C SER A 649 6.48 35.72 12.46
N ASP A 650 7.68 35.83 13.06
CA ASP A 650 7.82 35.98 14.51
C ASP A 650 9.13 36.71 14.82
N ARG A 651 9.00 37.91 15.38
CA ARG A 651 10.07 38.64 16.04
C ARG A 651 9.47 39.33 17.27
N ALA A 652 9.78 38.74 18.44
CA ALA A 652 9.99 39.28 19.80
C ALA A 652 9.18 40.52 20.24
N VAL A 653 8.58 40.58 21.44
CA VAL A 653 9.27 40.59 22.75
C VAL A 653 8.28 40.35 23.91
N ALA A 654 8.65 39.40 24.78
CA ALA A 654 8.61 39.31 26.26
C ALA A 654 7.37 39.67 27.13
N ALA A 655 7.12 38.73 28.09
CA ALA A 655 6.79 38.90 29.51
C ALA A 655 5.40 39.49 29.86
N ASP A 656 4.55 38.93 30.73
CA ASP A 656 4.77 38.20 31.99
C ASP A 656 3.51 37.39 32.41
N THR A 657 3.78 36.25 33.05
CA THR A 657 3.14 35.61 34.22
C THR A 657 1.61 35.36 34.34
N GLU A 658 1.31 34.09 34.62
CA GLU A 658 0.42 33.54 35.67
C GLU A 658 -1.10 33.33 35.46
N ASN A 659 -1.43 32.02 35.47
CA ASN A 659 -2.42 31.34 36.29
C ASN A 659 -3.95 31.39 36.00
N GLN A 660 -4.50 30.17 36.11
CA GLN A 660 -5.85 29.77 36.54
C GLN A 660 -7.00 29.68 35.53
N SER A 661 -7.24 28.42 35.14
CA SER A 661 -8.47 27.63 35.37
C SER A 661 -9.83 28.33 35.56
N GLY A 662 -10.82 27.85 34.80
CA GLY A 662 -12.26 27.95 35.06
C GLY A 662 -13.00 27.86 33.74
N ASN A 663 -13.40 26.69 33.25
CA ASN A 663 -14.61 25.95 33.65
C ASN A 663 -15.82 26.86 33.98
N THR A 664 -16.67 27.10 32.98
CA THR A 664 -18.13 27.17 33.16
C THR A 664 -18.80 26.69 31.88
N GLY A 665 -19.46 25.54 31.97
CA GLY A 665 -20.56 25.20 31.07
C GLY A 665 -21.77 26.10 31.35
N VAL A 666 -22.56 26.35 30.31
CA VAL A 666 -23.91 26.85 30.40
C VAL A 666 -24.81 25.82 29.72
N GLU A 667 -25.70 25.24 30.53
CA GLU A 667 -26.87 24.48 30.09
C GLU A 667 -27.93 25.42 29.52
N SER A 668 -28.68 24.96 28.52
CA SER A 668 -30.13 25.22 28.51
C SER A 668 -30.89 24.18 27.67
N ASN A 669 -31.65 23.37 28.40
CA ASN A 669 -33.07 23.03 28.19
C ASN A 669 -33.58 22.42 26.88
N GLY A 670 -34.24 21.26 27.05
CA GLY A 670 -35.40 20.89 26.23
C GLY A 670 -35.77 19.40 26.28
N SER A 671 -36.55 19.03 27.30
CA SER A 671 -37.58 17.96 27.42
C SER A 671 -37.92 17.13 26.15
N VAL A 672 -38.27 15.83 26.21
CA VAL A 672 -39.54 15.28 26.72
C VAL A 672 -39.43 13.76 27.00
N ASN A 673 -40.20 13.33 28.01
CA ASN A 673 -40.41 12.02 28.65
C ASN A 673 -40.70 10.80 27.75
N SER A 674 -40.36 9.62 28.27
CA SER A 674 -41.32 8.53 28.49
C SER A 674 -40.84 7.54 29.57
N ASP A 675 -41.70 7.35 30.57
CA ASP A 675 -41.57 6.50 31.76
C ASP A 675 -41.41 5.00 31.47
N THR A 676 -40.70 4.26 32.34
CA THR A 676 -41.35 3.24 33.22
C THR A 676 -40.40 2.65 34.28
N SER A 677 -40.76 2.91 35.53
CA SER A 677 -40.78 1.98 36.70
C SER A 677 -39.57 1.09 37.03
N ALA A 678 -38.97 1.31 38.21
CA ALA A 678 -39.09 0.40 39.36
C ALA A 678 -38.39 0.98 40.61
N ALA A 679 -39.12 0.96 41.72
CA ALA A 679 -38.76 1.51 43.02
C ALA A 679 -37.82 0.63 43.82
N VAL A 680 -36.89 1.23 44.59
CA VAL A 680 -36.49 0.79 45.93
C VAL A 680 -36.09 2.01 46.77
N ASN A 681 -36.73 2.18 47.92
CA ASN A 681 -36.46 3.15 48.97
C ASN A 681 -35.33 2.68 49.91
N SER A 682 -34.50 3.63 50.39
CA SER A 682 -33.97 3.73 51.77
C SER A 682 -33.13 5.02 51.88
N GLU A 683 -33.67 6.09 52.46
CA GLU A 683 -33.64 6.49 53.89
C GLU A 683 -32.33 7.10 54.41
N SER A 684 -32.47 8.37 54.84
CA SER A 684 -31.77 9.09 55.94
C SER A 684 -30.30 9.49 55.73
N GLY A 685 -29.80 10.66 56.14
CA GLY A 685 -30.34 11.79 56.91
C GLY A 685 -29.50 13.05 56.60
N SER A 686 -30.10 14.25 56.67
CA SER A 686 -30.00 15.17 57.83
C SER A 686 -28.53 15.55 58.14
N SER A 687 -28.08 16.78 57.98
CA SER A 687 -28.53 17.92 58.78
C SER A 687 -27.69 19.19 58.49
N LYS A 688 -28.35 20.36 58.59
CA LYS A 688 -27.93 21.63 59.25
C LYS A 688 -26.59 22.27 58.82
N THR A 689 -26.44 23.58 58.61
CA THR A 689 -27.01 24.78 59.27
C THR A 689 -26.51 25.98 58.42
N GLY A 690 -27.30 27.04 58.19
CA GLY A 690 -27.19 28.34 58.87
C GLY A 690 -25.92 29.12 58.45
N VAL A 691 -25.90 30.37 58.00
CA VAL A 691 -26.54 31.62 58.44
C VAL A 691 -26.10 32.65 57.36
N ALA A 692 -27.01 33.29 56.60
CA ALA A 692 -27.66 34.57 56.85
C ALA A 692 -26.76 35.83 56.76
N VAL A 693 -27.27 36.85 56.00
CA VAL A 693 -27.17 38.31 56.28
C VAL A 693 -25.81 38.92 55.88
N THR A 694 -25.62 39.98 55.09
CA THR A 694 -26.36 41.15 54.55
C THR A 694 -25.40 41.77 53.50
N GLY A 695 -25.79 42.43 52.41
CA GLY A 695 -26.56 43.68 52.34
C GLY A 695 -25.66 44.81 51.77
N GLY A 696 -26.23 45.68 50.92
CA GLY A 696 -25.61 46.91 50.39
C GLY A 696 -24.87 46.70 49.05
N ASN A 697 -25.44 46.94 47.88
CA ASN A 697 -26.10 48.15 47.35
C ASN A 697 -25.18 49.39 47.38
N GLU A 698 -24.78 49.84 46.19
CA GLU A 698 -24.76 51.24 45.68
C GLU A 698 -23.80 51.31 44.47
N THR A 699 -24.28 51.39 43.23
CA THR A 699 -24.69 52.59 42.47
C THR A 699 -23.65 53.71 42.38
N GLY A 700 -23.34 54.12 41.15
CA GLY A 700 -22.70 55.41 40.86
C GLY A 700 -21.63 55.30 39.76
N LYS A 701 -21.95 55.28 38.46
CA LYS A 701 -22.44 56.40 37.62
C LYS A 701 -21.31 57.34 37.17
N ASN A 702 -21.06 57.30 35.85
CA ASN A 702 -20.66 58.36 34.91
C ASN A 702 -19.35 59.14 35.22
N THR A 703 -18.51 59.51 34.25
CA THR A 703 -18.72 60.57 33.24
C THR A 703 -17.39 60.70 32.48
N ALA A 704 -17.33 60.45 31.18
CA ALA A 704 -17.28 61.42 30.06
C ALA A 704 -16.08 62.41 30.02
N GLY A 705 -15.56 62.61 28.80
CA GLY A 705 -14.54 63.60 28.40
C GLY A 705 -13.70 63.05 27.24
N ASN A 706 -14.14 63.07 25.97
CA ASN A 706 -14.22 64.19 25.00
C ASN A 706 -12.95 65.04 24.86
N THR A 707 -12.31 64.98 23.68
CA THR A 707 -11.95 66.09 22.76
C THR A 707 -11.19 65.49 21.55
N GLU A 708 -11.72 65.56 20.33
CA GLU A 708 -11.46 66.61 19.28
C GLU A 708 -10.06 66.45 18.65
N THR A 709 -9.81 66.50 17.32
CA THR A 709 -10.50 67.12 16.18
C THR A 709 -9.80 66.72 14.86
N ASP A 710 -10.59 66.61 13.79
CA ASP A 710 -10.41 67.07 12.39
C ASP A 710 -9.20 66.63 11.51
N GLY A 711 -9.36 66.33 10.21
CA GLY A 711 -10.56 66.51 9.38
C GLY A 711 -10.46 66.04 7.93
N ALA A 712 -11.61 66.23 7.25
CA ALA A 712 -11.92 66.41 5.82
C ALA A 712 -11.20 65.54 4.75
N GLY A 713 -11.86 64.85 3.82
CA GLY A 713 -13.24 64.90 3.34
C GLY A 713 -13.24 64.96 1.81
N ASN A 714 -13.86 63.99 1.13
CA ASN A 714 -14.72 64.27 -0.03
C ASN A 714 -15.63 63.08 -0.33
N GLN A 715 -16.93 63.37 -0.46
CA GLN A 715 -17.99 62.46 -0.90
C GLN A 715 -18.30 62.74 -2.37
N ASP A 716 -18.75 61.73 -3.12
CA ASP A 716 -19.93 61.88 -3.98
C ASP A 716 -20.59 60.53 -4.35
N ALA A 717 -21.90 60.51 -4.10
CA ALA A 717 -23.04 59.85 -4.78
C ALA A 717 -23.02 58.36 -5.25
N VAL A 718 -23.82 57.59 -4.50
CA VAL A 718 -24.74 56.47 -4.80
C VAL A 718 -25.09 56.14 -6.27
N THR A 719 -25.02 54.85 -6.64
CA THR A 719 -26.05 54.10 -7.40
C THR A 719 -25.98 52.59 -7.04
N PRO A 720 -27.10 51.91 -6.73
CA PRO A 720 -27.11 50.47 -6.46
C PRO A 720 -27.41 49.66 -7.74
N GLY A 721 -26.51 48.75 -8.11
CA GLY A 721 -26.75 47.83 -9.22
C GLY A 721 -25.59 46.87 -9.49
N GLU A 722 -25.93 45.58 -9.56
CA GLU A 722 -25.18 44.45 -10.15
C GLU A 722 -23.92 43.97 -9.40
N THR A 723 -24.11 42.88 -8.64
CA THR A 723 -23.07 41.93 -8.24
C THR A 723 -22.53 41.20 -9.48
N GLY A 724 -21.66 41.87 -10.22
CA GLY A 724 -20.75 41.26 -11.17
C GLY A 724 -19.51 40.76 -10.44
N ASN A 725 -19.17 39.49 -10.63
CA ASN A 725 -17.97 38.85 -10.11
C ASN A 725 -16.73 39.59 -10.66
N GLN A 726 -16.16 40.53 -9.91
CA GLN A 726 -14.90 41.18 -10.27
C GLN A 726 -13.78 40.15 -10.14
N GLY A 727 -13.38 39.57 -11.28
CA GLY A 727 -12.24 38.68 -11.36
C GLY A 727 -10.98 39.38 -10.84
N VAL A 728 -10.25 38.69 -9.96
CA VAL A 728 -8.95 39.15 -9.46
C VAL A 728 -8.01 39.29 -10.68
N ALA A 729 -7.50 40.50 -10.94
CA ALA A 729 -6.52 40.71 -12.01
C ALA A 729 -5.24 39.93 -11.67
N VAL A 730 -4.86 38.98 -12.53
CA VAL A 730 -3.68 38.13 -12.33
C VAL A 730 -2.48 38.74 -13.05
N ASP A 731 -1.42 39.03 -12.32
CA ASP A 731 -0.10 39.37 -12.87
C ASP A 731 0.72 38.08 -13.08
N SER A 732 1.06 37.75 -14.32
CA SER A 732 1.79 36.52 -14.67
C SER A 732 3.25 36.53 -14.21
N ASP A 733 3.80 37.67 -13.80
CA ASP A 733 5.17 37.79 -13.27
C ASP A 733 5.24 37.75 -11.74
N VAL A 734 4.10 37.63 -11.05
CA VAL A 734 4.01 37.61 -9.59
C VAL A 734 3.46 36.29 -9.09
N ALA A 735 4.20 35.64 -8.19
CA ALA A 735 3.76 34.39 -7.60
C ALA A 735 2.50 34.59 -6.74
N PRO A 736 1.45 33.76 -6.93
CA PRO A 736 0.23 33.84 -6.12
C PRO A 736 0.53 33.49 -4.66
N LYS A 737 -0.11 34.20 -3.74
CA LYS A 737 0.10 34.11 -2.28
C LYS A 737 -1.10 33.54 -1.53
N SER A 738 -2.23 33.35 -2.20
CA SER A 738 -3.43 32.74 -1.62
C SER A 738 -3.95 31.63 -2.53
N LEU A 739 -4.76 30.72 -1.97
CA LEU A 739 -5.37 29.63 -2.74
C LEU A 739 -6.28 30.17 -3.87
N ASP A 740 -6.97 31.28 -3.62
CA ASP A 740 -7.83 31.92 -4.61
C ASP A 740 -7.01 32.57 -5.72
N GLU A 741 -5.87 33.19 -5.39
CA GLU A 741 -4.91 33.67 -6.39
C GLU A 741 -4.31 32.52 -7.20
N VAL A 742 -4.01 31.38 -6.59
CA VAL A 742 -3.53 30.19 -7.32
C VAL A 742 -4.58 29.69 -8.31
N LYS A 743 -5.84 29.57 -7.88
CA LYS A 743 -6.93 29.15 -8.77
C LYS A 743 -7.13 30.13 -9.92
N ALA A 744 -7.14 31.43 -9.64
CA ALA A 744 -7.20 32.45 -10.68
C ALA A 744 -5.98 32.42 -11.62
N TYR A 745 -4.80 32.12 -11.08
CA TYR A 745 -3.56 32.02 -11.86
C TYR A 745 -3.52 30.78 -12.77
N LEU A 746 -4.16 29.68 -12.38
CA LEU A 746 -4.22 28.48 -13.22
C LEU A 746 -5.38 28.51 -14.22
N ASP A 747 -6.30 29.44 -14.08
CA ASP A 747 -7.39 29.67 -15.03
C ASP A 747 -7.00 30.78 -16.04
N VAL A 748 -7.03 30.44 -17.32
CA VAL A 748 -6.72 31.34 -18.43
C VAL A 748 -8.03 31.67 -19.14
N ASP A 749 -8.48 32.91 -18.97
CA ASP A 749 -9.72 33.48 -19.52
C ASP A 749 -11.00 32.67 -19.23
N GLY A 750 -11.03 31.84 -18.18
CA GLY A 750 -12.18 30.98 -17.85
C GLY A 750 -12.38 29.82 -18.84
N ARG A 751 -11.41 29.56 -19.72
CA ARG A 751 -11.52 28.59 -20.84
C ARG A 751 -10.49 27.48 -20.76
N VAL A 752 -9.31 27.75 -20.21
CA VAL A 752 -8.22 26.78 -20.10
C VAL A 752 -7.74 26.73 -18.67
N THR A 753 -7.87 25.56 -18.07
CA THR A 753 -7.31 25.26 -16.75
C THR A 753 -5.96 24.58 -16.91
N ILE A 754 -4.91 25.20 -16.39
CA ILE A 754 -3.56 24.63 -16.32
C ILE A 754 -3.55 23.57 -15.22
N THR A 755 -3.16 22.35 -15.59
CA THR A 755 -3.12 21.22 -14.66
C THR A 755 -1.75 21.05 -14.02
N GLU A 756 -1.69 20.30 -12.92
CA GLU A 756 -0.43 19.92 -12.28
C GLU A 756 0.50 19.15 -13.22
N VAL A 757 -0.07 18.32 -14.11
CA VAL A 757 0.69 17.57 -15.11
C VAL A 757 1.38 18.52 -16.09
N ASP A 758 0.70 19.57 -16.54
CA ASP A 758 1.29 20.57 -17.45
C ASP A 758 2.48 21.28 -16.77
N ILE A 759 2.35 21.63 -15.49
CA ILE A 759 3.40 22.28 -14.69
C ILE A 759 4.58 21.32 -14.48
N HIS A 760 4.32 20.06 -14.17
CA HIS A 760 5.36 19.06 -13.92
C HIS A 760 6.21 18.79 -15.17
N LEU A 761 5.56 18.67 -16.33
CA LEU A 761 6.25 18.50 -17.60
C LEU A 761 7.13 19.72 -17.93
N ALA A 762 6.63 20.94 -17.71
CA ALA A 762 7.40 22.16 -17.90
C ALA A 762 8.58 22.27 -16.92
N ALA A 763 8.39 21.87 -15.66
CA ALA A 763 9.45 21.88 -14.66
C ALA A 763 10.59 20.92 -15.02
N ASN A 764 10.28 19.72 -15.53
CA ASN A 764 11.27 18.77 -16.03
C ASN A 764 12.05 19.32 -17.23
N GLU A 765 11.36 19.98 -18.16
CA GLU A 765 12.01 20.59 -19.33
C GLU A 765 12.96 21.72 -18.91
N ILE A 766 12.53 22.62 -18.01
CA ILE A 766 13.39 23.67 -17.45
C ILE A 766 14.60 23.06 -16.73
N ALA A 767 14.39 22.01 -15.94
CA ALA A 767 15.47 21.34 -15.20
C ALA A 767 16.53 20.78 -16.16
N VAL A 768 16.11 19.96 -17.13
CA VAL A 768 17.01 19.31 -18.11
C VAL A 768 17.73 20.36 -18.96
N LEU A 769 17.03 21.39 -19.44
CA LEU A 769 17.59 22.46 -20.26
C LEU A 769 18.73 23.21 -19.54
N ASN A 770 18.68 23.27 -18.21
CA ASN A 770 19.65 23.97 -17.38
C ASN A 770 20.67 23.04 -16.68
N GLY A 771 20.75 21.77 -17.08
CA GLY A 771 21.73 20.81 -16.56
C GLY A 771 21.42 20.30 -15.14
N TYR A 772 20.17 20.42 -14.69
CA TYR A 772 19.65 19.74 -13.51
C TYR A 772 19.13 18.35 -13.88
N LYS A 773 18.95 17.49 -12.88
CA LYS A 773 18.24 16.21 -13.04
C LYS A 773 16.75 16.48 -13.26
N ASP A 774 16.06 15.60 -13.97
CA ASP A 774 14.60 15.65 -14.01
C ASP A 774 14.00 15.22 -12.65
N LEU A 775 12.80 15.69 -12.35
CA LEU A 775 12.11 15.44 -11.08
C LEU A 775 11.60 13.98 -10.97
N ASP A 776 11.48 13.29 -12.12
CA ASP A 776 11.10 11.87 -12.21
C ASP A 776 12.31 10.91 -12.11
N TYR A 777 13.53 11.43 -11.98
CA TYR A 777 14.79 10.66 -11.93
C TYR A 777 15.07 9.77 -13.15
N ARG A 778 14.57 10.08 -14.35
CA ARG A 778 14.93 9.34 -15.58
C ARG A 778 16.33 9.74 -16.06
N VAL A 779 16.80 10.93 -15.72
CA VAL A 779 18.14 11.44 -15.99
C VAL A 779 18.94 11.52 -14.69
N PHE A 780 19.81 10.53 -14.45
CA PHE A 780 20.53 10.37 -13.18
C PHE A 780 21.74 11.31 -12.98
N THR A 781 22.08 12.14 -13.97
CA THR A 781 23.23 13.06 -13.97
C THR A 781 22.76 14.53 -13.89
N GLY A 782 23.34 15.34 -13.00
CA GLY A 782 22.97 16.75 -12.82
C GLY A 782 22.83 17.19 -11.36
N LYS A 783 22.57 18.48 -11.11
CA LYS A 783 22.25 19.04 -9.78
C LYS A 783 20.75 18.87 -9.45
N ASP A 784 20.38 18.95 -8.17
CA ASP A 784 18.97 18.90 -7.76
C ASP A 784 18.22 20.14 -8.28
N PRO A 785 17.14 19.99 -9.06
CA PRO A 785 16.35 21.09 -9.61
C PRO A 785 15.62 21.93 -8.55
N ASN A 786 15.47 21.44 -7.32
CA ASN A 786 14.91 22.22 -6.20
C ASN A 786 15.87 23.30 -5.68
N TRP A 787 17.13 23.34 -6.15
CA TRP A 787 18.15 24.29 -5.72
C TRP A 787 18.44 25.38 -6.75
N ILE A 788 17.41 26.14 -7.12
CA ILE A 788 17.59 27.39 -7.89
C ILE A 788 17.92 28.56 -6.94
N TYR A 789 18.88 29.41 -7.33
CA TYR A 789 19.39 30.49 -6.47
C TYR A 789 19.11 31.87 -7.10
N PRO A 790 18.67 32.87 -6.31
CA PRO A 790 18.47 34.23 -6.80
C PRO A 790 19.73 34.81 -7.46
N GLY A 791 19.54 35.56 -8.55
CA GLY A 791 20.60 36.17 -9.35
C GLY A 791 21.22 35.26 -10.41
N ARG A 792 20.87 33.97 -10.47
CA ARG A 792 21.25 33.09 -11.58
C ARG A 792 20.25 33.19 -12.73
N THR A 793 20.73 32.96 -13.94
CA THR A 793 19.90 32.90 -15.15
C THR A 793 19.51 31.46 -15.45
N LEU A 794 18.22 31.23 -15.73
CA LEU A 794 17.70 29.99 -16.29
C LEU A 794 17.29 30.22 -17.75
N HIS A 795 17.63 29.27 -18.61
CA HIS A 795 17.09 29.18 -19.94
C HIS A 795 15.68 28.58 -19.85
N MET A 796 14.67 29.35 -20.23
CA MET A 796 13.27 28.94 -20.24
C MET A 796 12.89 28.40 -21.63
N PRO A 797 12.09 27.33 -21.70
CA PRO A 797 11.75 26.69 -22.95
C PRO A 797 10.61 27.42 -23.68
N GLY A 798 10.94 28.56 -24.28
CA GLY A 798 10.01 29.36 -25.11
C GLY A 798 10.13 30.86 -24.87
N THR A 799 10.30 31.28 -23.62
CA THR A 799 10.39 32.71 -23.25
C THR A 799 11.81 33.28 -23.13
N GLY A 800 12.84 32.44 -23.33
CA GLY A 800 14.25 32.86 -23.34
C GLY A 800 14.89 32.83 -21.95
N ASP A 801 15.80 33.76 -21.68
CA ASP A 801 16.57 33.76 -20.43
C ASP A 801 15.80 34.48 -19.30
N TYR A 802 15.69 33.84 -18.14
CA TYR A 802 15.05 34.41 -16.95
C TYR A 802 16.02 34.49 -15.77
N THR A 803 16.20 35.68 -15.20
CA THR A 803 17.01 35.85 -13.98
C THR A 803 16.17 35.58 -12.73
N ILE A 804 16.54 34.54 -11.99
CA ILE A 804 15.86 34.07 -10.77
C ILE A 804 15.82 35.21 -9.74
N LYS A 805 14.62 35.56 -9.27
CA LYS A 805 14.39 36.53 -8.21
C LYS A 805 14.29 35.82 -6.86
N ARG A 806 14.42 36.59 -5.78
CA ARG A 806 14.26 36.05 -4.43
C ARG A 806 12.81 35.62 -4.21
N GLY A 807 12.60 34.33 -3.91
CA GLY A 807 11.28 33.74 -3.69
C GLY A 807 10.78 32.90 -4.85
N ASP A 808 11.46 32.93 -6.00
CA ASP A 808 11.11 32.08 -7.13
C ASP A 808 11.39 30.60 -6.80
N THR A 809 10.45 29.74 -7.22
CA THR A 809 10.61 28.29 -7.19
C THR A 809 10.51 27.74 -8.61
N ILE A 810 11.12 26.58 -8.87
CA ILE A 810 11.04 25.98 -10.22
C ILE A 810 9.59 25.69 -10.62
N TRP A 811 8.73 25.36 -9.65
CA TRP A 811 7.29 25.15 -9.84
C TRP A 811 6.55 26.41 -10.26
N PHE A 812 6.83 27.54 -9.61
CA PHE A 812 6.27 28.82 -10.02
C PHE A 812 6.73 29.22 -11.42
N LEU A 813 8.02 29.07 -11.72
CA LEU A 813 8.57 29.40 -13.04
C LEU A 813 7.99 28.49 -14.15
N ALA A 814 7.76 27.21 -13.86
CA ALA A 814 7.09 26.28 -14.76
C ALA A 814 5.63 26.66 -14.98
N ALA A 815 4.88 26.97 -13.92
CA ALA A 815 3.49 27.41 -14.01
C ALA A 815 3.36 28.72 -14.82
N ARG A 816 4.29 29.66 -14.61
CA ARG A 816 4.41 30.88 -15.41
C ARG A 816 4.66 30.59 -16.88
N GLU A 817 5.59 29.68 -17.20
CA GLU A 817 5.88 29.33 -18.59
C GLU A 817 4.65 28.74 -19.30
N VAL A 818 3.93 27.82 -18.63
CA VAL A 818 2.70 27.24 -19.18
C VAL A 818 1.61 28.31 -19.34
N ARG A 819 1.49 29.24 -18.39
CA ARG A 819 0.52 30.34 -18.47
C ARG A 819 0.80 31.28 -19.63
N VAL A 820 2.05 31.74 -19.78
CA VAL A 820 2.44 32.64 -20.87
C VAL A 820 2.22 31.98 -22.23
N ASP A 821 2.59 30.69 -22.37
CA ASP A 821 2.31 29.91 -23.58
C ASP A 821 0.81 29.83 -23.86
N ALA A 822 -0.01 29.54 -22.84
CA ALA A 822 -1.46 29.47 -22.97
C ALA A 822 -2.07 30.82 -23.38
N GLU A 823 -1.65 31.94 -22.79
CA GLU A 823 -2.16 33.27 -23.13
C GLU A 823 -1.81 33.69 -24.58
N ILE A 824 -0.59 33.37 -25.05
CA ILE A 824 -0.17 33.63 -26.44
C ILE A 824 -0.98 32.77 -27.41
N ASN A 825 -1.06 31.46 -27.14
CA ASN A 825 -1.75 30.53 -28.02
C ASN A 825 -3.28 30.75 -28.00
N MET A 826 -3.85 31.23 -26.89
CA MET A 826 -5.27 31.58 -26.81
C MET A 826 -5.62 32.76 -27.75
N LYS A 827 -4.79 33.80 -27.79
CA LYS A 827 -4.97 34.92 -28.74
C LYS A 827 -4.89 34.45 -30.19
N LEU A 828 -3.95 33.54 -30.47
CA LEU A 828 -3.80 32.96 -31.81
C LEU A 828 -4.97 32.04 -32.16
N TYR A 829 -5.49 31.28 -31.19
CA TYR A 829 -6.69 30.47 -31.32
C TYR A 829 -7.90 31.35 -31.68
N ASP A 830 -8.17 32.39 -30.91
CA ASP A 830 -9.33 33.28 -31.11
C ASP A 830 -9.29 33.96 -32.48
N ASN A 831 -8.12 34.44 -32.89
CA ASN A 831 -7.94 35.02 -34.22
C ASN A 831 -8.18 33.98 -35.33
N SER A 832 -7.62 32.78 -35.18
CA SER A 832 -7.78 31.70 -36.17
C SER A 832 -9.22 31.24 -36.30
N VAL A 833 -9.94 31.07 -35.19
CA VAL A 833 -11.37 30.72 -35.18
C VAL A 833 -12.20 31.82 -35.83
N SER A 834 -11.95 33.10 -35.49
CA SER A 834 -12.65 34.23 -36.11
C SER A 834 -12.45 34.30 -37.62
N ILE A 835 -11.24 34.00 -38.13
CA ILE A 835 -10.95 33.96 -39.57
C ILE A 835 -11.70 32.80 -40.25
N LEU A 836 -11.74 31.62 -39.63
CA LEU A 836 -12.42 30.43 -40.17
C LEU A 836 -13.94 30.62 -40.24
N ASP A 837 -14.52 31.20 -39.20
CA ASP A 837 -15.97 31.44 -39.07
C ASP A 837 -16.45 32.61 -39.95
N ASN A 838 -15.55 33.49 -40.39
CA ASN A 838 -15.88 34.54 -41.32
C ASN A 838 -16.01 33.99 -42.76
N GLU A 839 -17.23 34.03 -43.31
CA GLU A 839 -17.54 33.58 -44.67
C GLU A 839 -16.81 34.38 -45.77
N LEU A 840 -16.41 35.62 -45.49
CA LEU A 840 -15.73 36.52 -46.43
C LEU A 840 -14.20 36.37 -46.44
N SER A 841 -13.63 35.54 -45.56
CA SER A 841 -12.19 35.27 -45.53
C SER A 841 -11.75 34.45 -46.75
N ASP A 842 -10.68 34.87 -47.42
CA ASP A 842 -10.12 34.13 -48.56
C ASP A 842 -9.55 32.76 -48.14
N ALA A 843 -9.44 31.84 -49.12
CA ALA A 843 -9.00 30.47 -48.88
C ALA A 843 -7.57 30.36 -48.33
N SER A 844 -6.69 31.34 -48.61
CA SER A 844 -5.32 31.37 -48.09
C SER A 844 -5.34 31.65 -46.59
N LYS A 845 -6.10 32.67 -46.15
CA LYS A 845 -6.23 33.03 -44.74
C LYS A 845 -6.89 31.92 -43.93
N LYS A 846 -7.88 31.22 -44.51
CA LYS A 846 -8.49 30.06 -43.84
C LYS A 846 -7.50 28.91 -43.69
N LYS A 847 -6.64 28.67 -44.70
CA LYS A 847 -5.57 27.69 -44.59
C LYS A 847 -4.56 28.07 -43.51
N ASP A 848 -4.10 29.32 -43.48
CA ASP A 848 -3.15 29.81 -42.47
C ASP A 848 -3.74 29.70 -41.05
N ALA A 849 -5.04 30.01 -40.89
CA ALA A 849 -5.76 29.84 -39.63
C ALA A 849 -5.86 28.36 -39.21
N ALA A 850 -6.14 27.44 -40.13
CA ALA A 850 -6.15 26.00 -39.84
C ALA A 850 -4.75 25.48 -39.46
N ASP A 851 -3.70 25.95 -40.15
CA ASP A 851 -2.32 25.59 -39.84
C ASP A 851 -1.90 26.13 -38.46
N ASN A 852 -2.35 27.32 -38.08
CA ASN A 852 -2.17 27.86 -36.72
C ASN A 852 -2.88 27.01 -35.66
N LEU A 853 -4.13 26.59 -35.89
CA LEU A 853 -4.83 25.70 -34.95
C LEU A 853 -4.16 24.32 -34.84
N ARG A 854 -3.66 23.78 -35.96
CA ARG A 854 -2.91 22.50 -35.94
C ARG A 854 -1.62 22.63 -35.15
N LYS A 855 -0.90 23.75 -35.33
CA LYS A 855 0.26 24.07 -34.51
C LYS A 855 -0.09 24.13 -33.02
N ILE A 856 -1.17 24.81 -32.63
CA ILE A 856 -1.61 24.87 -31.23
C ILE A 856 -1.94 23.46 -30.70
N ALA A 857 -2.66 22.63 -31.47
CA ALA A 857 -3.01 21.27 -31.08
C ALA A 857 -1.78 20.37 -30.84
N ASP A 858 -0.71 20.59 -31.62
CA ASP A 858 0.52 19.79 -31.54
C ASP A 858 1.45 20.25 -30.41
N VAL A 859 1.62 21.57 -30.23
CA VAL A 859 2.73 22.11 -29.40
C VAL A 859 2.32 22.89 -28.15
N ALA A 860 1.04 23.23 -27.95
CA ALA A 860 0.66 24.01 -26.77
C ALA A 860 0.92 23.23 -25.47
N ARG A 861 1.51 23.91 -24.48
CA ARG A 861 1.93 23.29 -23.22
C ARG A 861 0.74 22.85 -22.38
N ALA A 862 -0.32 23.66 -22.35
CA ALA A 862 -1.57 23.31 -21.67
C ALA A 862 -2.38 22.28 -22.45
N ALA A 863 -2.61 21.09 -21.87
CA ALA A 863 -3.36 20.01 -22.51
C ALA A 863 -4.79 20.43 -22.91
N ALA A 864 -5.48 21.21 -22.07
CA ALA A 864 -6.83 21.69 -22.37
C ALA A 864 -6.88 22.54 -23.65
N LEU A 865 -5.86 23.38 -23.90
CA LEU A 865 -5.79 24.21 -25.10
C LEU A 865 -5.52 23.37 -26.37
N ARG A 866 -4.70 22.31 -26.26
CA ARG A 866 -4.49 21.36 -27.37
C ARG A 866 -5.80 20.68 -27.78
N ILE A 867 -6.57 20.21 -26.81
CA ILE A 867 -7.89 19.59 -27.04
C ILE A 867 -8.85 20.60 -27.66
N MET A 868 -8.89 21.84 -27.16
CA MET A 868 -9.74 22.90 -27.69
C MET A 868 -9.41 23.23 -29.16
N ALA A 869 -8.13 23.30 -29.53
CA ALA A 869 -7.68 23.49 -30.90
C ALA A 869 -8.01 22.28 -31.81
N GLY A 870 -7.80 21.06 -31.32
CA GLY A 870 -8.16 19.84 -32.04
C GLY A 870 -9.66 19.74 -32.35
N ASN A 871 -10.50 20.08 -31.38
CA ASN A 871 -11.97 20.13 -31.55
C ASN A 871 -12.40 21.21 -32.55
N ALA A 872 -11.73 22.37 -32.56
CA ALA A 872 -12.01 23.44 -33.51
C ALA A 872 -11.70 23.03 -34.96
N LEU A 873 -10.64 22.22 -35.17
CA LEU A 873 -10.32 21.64 -36.47
C LEU A 873 -11.32 20.56 -36.89
N SER A 874 -11.64 19.62 -35.99
CA SER A 874 -12.56 18.50 -36.29
C SER A 874 -13.99 18.96 -36.58
N SER A 875 -14.47 20.02 -35.90
CA SER A 875 -15.81 20.57 -36.11
C SER A 875 -15.99 21.29 -37.45
N ARG A 876 -14.90 21.57 -38.17
CA ARG A 876 -14.90 22.33 -39.43
C ARG A 876 -14.46 21.49 -40.64
N ASP A 877 -14.33 20.16 -40.47
CA ASP A 877 -13.89 19.19 -41.49
C ASP A 877 -12.55 19.58 -42.19
N LEU A 878 -11.56 20.09 -41.43
CA LEU A 878 -10.25 20.59 -41.90
C LEU A 878 -9.03 19.72 -41.51
#